data_AF-A0A6F8XM61-F1
#
_entry.id   AF-A0A6F8XM61-F1
#
_cell.length_a   1.000
_cell.length_b   1.000
_cell.length_c   1.000
_cell.angle_alpha   90.00
_cell.angle_beta   90.00
_cell.angle_gamma   90.00
#
_symmetry.space_group_name_H-M   'P 1'
#
loop_
_entity.id
_entity.type
_entity.pdbx_description
1 polymer ?
#
loop_
_entity_poly.entity_id
_entity_poly.type
_entity_poly.pdbx_seq_one_letter_code
_entity_poly.pdbx_strand_id
1 'polypeptide(L)'
;MPDYPFTPGVEVSGVVGRVGPGVTTLRPGDEVIALTRPEMGGQSSVVLTDENFAVPKPANVSHEDACGFPAAFLAMYLAFEWAHVRAGERVLIPAATGTNALIAVQLAQLAGAEVVATAGSPAKVDFLAGIGVAGAIDHSRADVPAEVLARTGGRGVDVVVNTLGGRAIQQGLSVLAPEGRYVEIAVFGLQSSGPLDLSRLVDNQRFYSLNAKKYFLAHPDRRAEYLRTMAAYLESGKVKPYVSHVLPFDRIHDAYALKEDRATIGRIVVTVPDPAPAAAKPVRVAALARENAAGSTDIAVIGMAARLPGARDVDELWANLAAGASAIREIPDSRWSNTRFFDRDPANLDTTYCRWGGFLDDVDRFDAPFFTISGKEAEQTDPQQRVFLEEAWRAIEDAGYTGDRLAGQPCGVFVGAGASEYLTRMNKAGAVKQAQAFWGNEASILAARISYFLNLKGPSIAVNTACSSSLVAVHLACQSLLAGETDIALAGGAFITLAPDYFIVASNGNMLSPEGRCKTFDAAANGFGPGEGVGVLVLKPLDRALRDGDQIHGVIKATAINQDGRTNGITAPSGLAQTDVELAAYRRAGIDPATIGYVEAHGTGTPLGDPIEVEALTNAFRTYTDRTGFCAIGSIKTNIGHTAAAAGVAGIVKVLLSFRHGKIPPSLNFERPNPLIDFANSPFYVNTELRDWAPDPAGPRRAAVSGFGFSGTNAHAVLEEPPPRARATPPAQPLVAVPVSAHTTTALRARLDRLAAWLSGPGEAFSLSEIGYNYQVFREHRPVRAVFLALDHADLAQQIRDRAPLGPPAGTLGDLATRYLAGDDVDWRAWWAGASCDRIPLPGYAFDRHRYWFAEDDQVYADGTEPADTPTTPRFQPVAGKSANGTGTTSVRATLTGQEFYLRDHVVNEQRVLPGVAYPEFARRAATAAGLPAGPVHDLQWLRPLEVNGSPVDLTVHFRQEEGGLGFEFRSASRAAEVVHARGMLLPPRVPAPRDRWT
;
A
#
# COMPACT_ATOMS: atom_id res chain seq x y z
N MET A 1 -14.60 -22.49 3.03
CA MET A 1 -13.32 -22.31 2.29
C MET A 1 -12.62 -21.09 2.87
N PRO A 2 -11.28 -20.92 2.75
CA PRO A 2 -10.63 -19.69 3.18
C PRO A 2 -11.19 -18.48 2.42
N ASP A 3 -11.08 -17.28 3.01
CA ASP A 3 -11.61 -16.06 2.41
C ASP A 3 -10.90 -15.73 1.08
N TYR A 4 -11.67 -15.21 0.12
CA TYR A 4 -11.17 -14.79 -1.18
C TYR A 4 -10.25 -13.56 -1.06
N PRO A 5 -9.19 -13.45 -1.88
CA PRO A 5 -8.78 -14.38 -2.94
C PRO A 5 -8.02 -15.59 -2.39
N PHE A 6 -8.48 -16.79 -2.78
CA PHE A 6 -7.70 -18.02 -2.67
C PHE A 6 -7.75 -18.75 -4.01
N THR A 7 -6.62 -19.31 -4.44
CA THR A 7 -6.52 -20.03 -5.71
C THR A 7 -6.56 -21.54 -5.45
N PRO A 8 -7.63 -22.26 -5.83
CA PRO A 8 -7.77 -23.68 -5.52
C PRO A 8 -6.84 -24.58 -6.37
N GLY A 9 -6.49 -25.73 -5.77
CA GLY A 9 -5.89 -26.87 -6.48
C GLY A 9 -4.40 -26.71 -6.80
N VAL A 10 -3.53 -26.61 -5.80
CA VAL A 10 -2.08 -26.40 -6.02
C VAL A 10 -1.29 -27.66 -6.43
N GLU A 11 -1.96 -28.80 -6.59
CA GLU A 11 -1.36 -30.07 -7.00
C GLU A 11 -1.92 -30.44 -8.36
N VAL A 12 -1.04 -30.81 -9.28
CA VAL A 12 -1.38 -31.10 -10.67
C VAL A 12 -0.58 -32.28 -11.19
N SER A 13 -1.12 -32.94 -12.21
CA SER A 13 -0.44 -33.96 -12.98
C SER A 13 -0.82 -33.78 -14.44
N GLY A 14 0.15 -33.78 -15.35
CA GLY A 14 -0.09 -33.49 -16.76
C GLY A 14 1.16 -33.68 -17.61
N VAL A 15 1.14 -33.15 -18.82
CA VAL A 15 2.24 -33.26 -19.80
C VAL A 15 2.95 -31.92 -19.95
N VAL A 16 4.28 -31.93 -19.96
CA VAL A 16 5.08 -30.73 -20.22
C VAL A 16 4.82 -30.24 -21.64
N GLY A 17 4.14 -29.11 -21.81
CA GLY A 17 3.89 -28.52 -23.14
C GLY A 17 5.07 -27.72 -23.69
N ARG A 18 5.83 -27.04 -22.80
CA ARG A 18 6.98 -26.20 -23.14
C ARG A 18 7.90 -26.07 -21.93
N VAL A 19 9.20 -25.94 -22.18
CA VAL A 19 10.22 -25.67 -21.16
C VAL A 19 10.95 -24.36 -21.43
N GLY A 20 11.39 -23.67 -20.37
CA GLY A 20 12.24 -22.49 -20.47
C GLY A 20 13.71 -22.86 -20.72
N PRO A 21 14.56 -21.91 -21.17
CA PRO A 21 15.96 -22.18 -21.52
C PRO A 21 16.83 -22.63 -20.33
N GLY A 22 16.41 -22.36 -19.10
CA GLY A 22 17.10 -22.80 -17.87
C GLY A 22 16.63 -24.16 -17.33
N VAL A 23 15.66 -24.82 -17.97
CA VAL A 23 15.16 -26.12 -17.53
C VAL A 23 16.05 -27.22 -18.10
N THR A 24 16.59 -28.06 -17.24
CA THR A 24 17.58 -29.08 -17.63
C THR A 24 17.08 -30.51 -17.41
N THR A 25 16.11 -30.71 -16.53
CA THR A 25 15.68 -32.05 -16.09
C THR A 25 14.40 -32.56 -16.76
N LEU A 26 13.66 -31.70 -17.46
CA LEU A 26 12.37 -32.02 -18.07
C LEU A 26 12.33 -31.55 -19.53
N ARG A 27 11.54 -32.23 -20.36
CA ARG A 27 11.39 -31.96 -21.79
C ARG A 27 9.92 -31.89 -22.18
N PRO A 28 9.55 -31.14 -23.24
CA PRO A 28 8.21 -31.21 -23.79
C PRO A 28 7.82 -32.64 -24.14
N GLY A 29 6.64 -33.07 -23.69
CA GLY A 29 6.14 -34.44 -23.83
C GLY A 29 6.30 -35.31 -22.58
N ASP A 30 7.08 -34.90 -21.58
CA ASP A 30 7.22 -35.66 -20.33
C ASP A 30 5.91 -35.59 -19.52
N GLU A 31 5.44 -36.73 -19.01
CA GLU A 31 4.38 -36.79 -18.00
C GLU A 31 4.97 -36.46 -16.62
N VAL A 32 4.38 -35.48 -15.93
CA VAL A 32 4.92 -34.96 -14.67
C VAL A 32 3.85 -34.84 -13.60
N ILE A 33 4.29 -34.99 -12.36
CA ILE A 33 3.57 -34.59 -11.15
C ILE A 33 4.17 -33.27 -10.70
N ALA A 34 3.35 -32.26 -10.43
CA ALA A 34 3.84 -30.97 -10.01
C ALA A 34 3.01 -30.31 -8.91
N LEU A 35 3.68 -29.43 -8.18
CA LEU A 35 3.05 -28.42 -7.34
C LEU A 35 3.06 -27.09 -8.09
N THR A 36 1.94 -26.38 -8.13
CA THR A 36 1.92 -25.01 -8.65
C THR A 36 2.51 -24.06 -7.61
N ARG A 37 3.00 -22.89 -8.04
CA ARG A 37 3.42 -21.84 -7.11
C ARG A 37 2.23 -21.38 -6.25
N PRO A 38 2.44 -20.91 -5.00
CA PRO A 38 1.36 -20.50 -4.09
C PRO A 38 0.37 -19.48 -4.65
N GLU A 39 0.79 -18.65 -5.61
CA GLU A 39 0.00 -17.63 -6.28
C GLU A 39 -0.79 -18.19 -7.48
N MET A 40 -0.46 -19.40 -7.92
CA MET A 40 -0.99 -20.06 -9.11
C MET A 40 -1.92 -21.20 -8.72
N GLY A 41 -3.14 -21.22 -9.27
CA GLY A 41 -4.07 -22.34 -9.13
C GLY A 41 -3.77 -23.43 -10.16
N GLY A 42 -4.02 -24.68 -9.82
CA GLY A 42 -3.87 -25.81 -10.74
C GLY A 42 -5.17 -26.28 -11.39
N GLN A 43 -6.29 -25.63 -11.09
CA GLN A 43 -7.54 -25.78 -11.84
C GLN A 43 -7.49 -24.98 -13.16
N SER A 44 -6.54 -25.31 -14.03
CA SER A 44 -6.27 -24.63 -15.31
C SER A 44 -5.86 -25.64 -16.37
N SER A 45 -6.15 -25.36 -17.64
CA SER A 45 -5.73 -26.20 -18.78
C SER A 45 -4.24 -26.08 -19.07
N VAL A 46 -3.60 -25.02 -18.58
CA VAL A 46 -2.14 -24.82 -18.63
C VAL A 46 -1.67 -24.20 -17.31
N VAL A 47 -0.59 -24.74 -16.76
CA VAL A 47 0.03 -24.25 -15.52
C VAL A 47 1.51 -23.97 -15.76
N LEU A 48 2.02 -22.93 -15.09
CA LEU A 48 3.45 -22.61 -15.07
C LEU A 48 4.01 -22.97 -13.69
N THR A 49 5.10 -23.73 -13.69
CA THR A 49 5.84 -24.09 -12.47
C THR A 49 7.33 -24.19 -12.75
N ASP A 50 8.14 -24.16 -11.69
CA ASP A 50 9.59 -24.34 -11.81
C ASP A 50 9.95 -25.82 -11.87
N GLU A 51 11.10 -26.15 -12.48
CA GLU A 51 11.56 -27.54 -12.56
C GLU A 51 11.71 -28.20 -11.17
N ASN A 52 12.04 -27.42 -10.12
CA ASN A 52 12.17 -27.88 -8.74
C ASN A 52 10.82 -28.05 -8.00
N PHE A 53 9.71 -27.93 -8.71
CA PHE A 53 8.36 -28.23 -8.22
C PHE A 53 7.72 -29.39 -8.99
N ALA A 54 8.45 -29.99 -9.93
CA ALA A 54 7.96 -31.06 -10.78
C ALA A 54 8.88 -32.29 -10.69
N VAL A 55 8.28 -33.47 -10.80
CA VAL A 55 8.98 -34.76 -10.93
C VAL A 55 8.31 -35.60 -12.01
N PRO A 56 9.04 -36.48 -12.70
CA PRO A 56 8.44 -37.42 -13.64
C PRO A 56 7.34 -38.25 -12.98
N LYS A 57 6.20 -38.41 -13.64
CA LYS A 57 5.13 -39.30 -13.19
C LYS A 57 5.53 -40.75 -13.47
N PRO A 58 5.46 -41.66 -12.49
CA PRO A 58 5.64 -43.08 -12.76
C PRO A 58 4.66 -43.59 -13.83
N ALA A 59 5.14 -44.41 -14.75
CA ALA A 59 4.35 -44.89 -15.89
C ALA A 59 3.17 -45.79 -15.46
N ASN A 60 3.28 -46.46 -14.30
CA ASN A 60 2.26 -47.34 -13.75
C ASN A 60 1.18 -46.61 -12.93
N VAL A 61 1.15 -45.28 -12.93
CA VAL A 61 0.24 -44.46 -12.11
C VAL A 61 -0.58 -43.52 -12.99
N SER A 62 -1.88 -43.43 -12.73
CA SER A 62 -2.81 -42.52 -13.42
C SER A 62 -2.51 -41.05 -13.09
N HIS A 63 -2.92 -40.11 -13.95
CA HIS A 63 -2.77 -38.68 -13.64
C HIS A 63 -3.62 -38.27 -12.43
N GLU A 64 -4.78 -38.90 -12.27
CA GLU A 64 -5.73 -38.67 -11.20
C GLU A 64 -5.13 -39.05 -9.84
N ASP A 65 -4.55 -40.25 -9.74
CA ASP A 65 -3.86 -40.69 -8.53
C ASP A 65 -2.64 -39.80 -8.26
N ALA A 66 -1.82 -39.57 -9.29
CA ALA A 66 -0.60 -38.79 -9.17
C ALA A 66 -0.84 -37.34 -8.68
N CYS A 67 -1.91 -36.69 -9.13
CA CYS A 67 -2.31 -35.35 -8.71
C CYS A 67 -2.76 -35.30 -7.23
N GLY A 68 -3.40 -36.37 -6.73
CA GLY A 68 -3.94 -36.42 -5.37
C GLY A 68 -2.90 -36.55 -4.24
N PHE A 69 -1.62 -36.62 -4.57
CA PHE A 69 -0.57 -37.14 -3.70
C PHE A 69 0.41 -36.10 -3.09
N PRO A 70 0.91 -35.09 -3.82
CA PRO A 70 2.12 -34.37 -3.42
C PRO A 70 2.08 -33.65 -2.08
N ALA A 71 1.11 -32.75 -1.85
CA ALA A 71 1.06 -31.96 -0.63
C ALA A 71 0.81 -32.83 0.60
N ALA A 72 -0.04 -33.86 0.46
CA ALA A 72 -0.35 -34.77 1.55
C ALA A 72 0.86 -35.64 1.93
N PHE A 73 1.54 -36.21 0.93
CA PHE A 73 2.73 -37.00 1.16
C PHE A 73 3.85 -36.17 1.77
N LEU A 74 4.19 -35.03 1.19
CA LEU A 74 5.26 -34.16 1.70
C LEU A 74 5.00 -33.76 3.15
N ALA A 75 3.77 -33.37 3.49
CA ALA A 75 3.42 -32.97 4.85
C ALA A 75 3.54 -34.13 5.85
N MET A 76 3.01 -35.31 5.51
CA MET A 76 3.04 -36.46 6.44
C MET A 76 4.43 -37.08 6.54
N TYR A 77 5.17 -37.17 5.44
CA TYR A 77 6.53 -37.70 5.46
C TYR A 77 7.44 -36.85 6.35
N LEU A 78 7.35 -35.51 6.23
CA LEU A 78 8.05 -34.58 7.10
C LEU A 78 7.63 -34.71 8.58
N ALA A 79 6.32 -34.86 8.84
CA ALA A 79 5.81 -35.04 10.19
C ALA A 79 6.32 -36.33 10.85
N PHE A 80 6.38 -37.42 10.10
CA PHE A 80 6.88 -38.71 10.59
C PHE A 80 8.40 -38.69 10.81
N GLU A 81 9.13 -37.97 9.96
CA GLU A 81 10.56 -37.74 10.15
C GLU A 81 10.83 -36.94 11.43
N TRP A 82 10.08 -35.86 11.69
CA TRP A 82 10.24 -35.05 12.90
C TRP A 82 9.80 -35.78 14.17
N ALA A 83 8.72 -36.57 14.08
CA ALA A 83 8.31 -37.43 15.17
C ALA A 83 9.31 -38.58 15.39
N HIS A 84 10.14 -38.93 14.40
CA HIS A 84 11.01 -40.10 14.42
C HIS A 84 10.26 -41.39 14.77
N VAL A 85 9.09 -41.64 14.16
CA VAL A 85 8.21 -42.79 14.48
C VAL A 85 8.96 -44.11 14.32
N ARG A 86 8.82 -45.02 15.30
CA ARG A 86 9.50 -46.33 15.35
C ARG A 86 8.52 -47.50 15.34
N ALA A 87 9.03 -48.67 14.97
CA ALA A 87 8.28 -49.92 15.06
C ALA A 87 7.86 -50.20 16.52
N GLY A 88 6.60 -50.61 16.69
CA GLY A 88 5.99 -50.87 17.99
C GLY A 88 5.49 -49.65 18.76
N GLU A 89 5.73 -48.43 18.29
CA GLU A 89 5.12 -47.21 18.87
C GLU A 89 3.64 -47.12 18.50
N ARG A 90 2.84 -46.52 19.38
CA ARG A 90 1.43 -46.20 19.13
C ARG A 90 1.28 -44.80 18.57
N VAL A 91 0.64 -44.70 17.41
CA VAL A 91 0.43 -43.42 16.70
C VAL A 91 -1.05 -43.09 16.63
N LEU A 92 -1.47 -42.02 17.30
CA LEU A 92 -2.83 -41.49 17.20
C LEU A 92 -2.98 -40.61 15.95
N ILE A 93 -3.93 -40.99 15.08
CA ILE A 93 -4.29 -40.26 13.87
C ILE A 93 -5.78 -39.88 13.94
N PRO A 94 -6.11 -38.64 14.30
CA PRO A 94 -7.49 -38.17 14.35
C PRO A 94 -8.12 -38.04 12.96
N ALA A 95 -9.42 -38.35 12.84
CA ALA A 95 -10.19 -38.29 11.58
C ALA A 95 -9.45 -38.97 10.41
N ALA A 96 -9.06 -40.23 10.62
CA ALA A 96 -8.16 -41.02 9.79
C ALA A 96 -8.63 -41.35 8.36
N THR A 97 -9.73 -40.76 7.89
CA THR A 97 -10.25 -40.94 6.52
C THR A 97 -10.05 -39.71 5.63
N GLY A 98 -9.47 -38.63 6.15
CA GLY A 98 -9.07 -37.48 5.33
C GLY A 98 -7.80 -37.77 4.53
N THR A 99 -7.55 -36.99 3.48
CA THR A 99 -6.37 -37.14 2.60
C THR A 99 -5.05 -37.30 3.35
N ASN A 100 -4.69 -36.33 4.18
CA ASN A 100 -3.44 -36.37 4.93
C ASN A 100 -3.40 -37.56 5.90
N ALA A 101 -4.53 -37.82 6.56
CA ALA A 101 -4.62 -38.86 7.56
C ALA A 101 -4.48 -40.27 6.98
N LEU A 102 -5.01 -40.53 5.78
CA LEU A 102 -4.83 -41.81 5.07
C LEU A 102 -3.38 -42.06 4.64
N ILE A 103 -2.63 -41.00 4.34
CA ILE A 103 -1.18 -41.12 4.11
C ILE A 103 -0.45 -41.41 5.43
N ALA A 104 -0.82 -40.73 6.52
CA ALA A 104 -0.24 -40.98 7.84
C ALA A 104 -0.48 -42.43 8.31
N VAL A 105 -1.67 -42.99 8.06
CA VAL A 105 -1.98 -44.40 8.38
C VAL A 105 -1.02 -45.34 7.67
N GLN A 106 -0.83 -45.16 6.36
CA GLN A 106 0.07 -46.00 5.56
C GLN A 106 1.53 -45.84 6.01
N LEU A 107 1.99 -44.62 6.31
CA LEU A 107 3.34 -44.38 6.81
C LEU A 107 3.58 -45.01 8.19
N ALA A 108 2.58 -44.98 9.08
CA ALA A 108 2.66 -45.65 10.39
C ALA A 108 2.71 -47.18 10.25
N GLN A 109 1.87 -47.76 9.40
CA GLN A 109 1.91 -49.20 9.11
C GLN A 109 3.26 -49.63 8.51
N LEU A 110 3.81 -48.84 7.57
CA LEU A 110 5.14 -49.08 6.99
C LEU A 110 6.28 -48.95 8.02
N ALA A 111 6.14 -48.05 8.99
CA ALA A 111 7.09 -47.94 10.10
C ALA A 111 6.97 -49.09 11.12
N GLY A 112 5.97 -49.97 10.98
CA GLY A 112 5.67 -51.03 11.93
C GLY A 112 5.03 -50.52 13.23
N ALA A 113 4.42 -49.33 13.20
CA ALA A 113 3.75 -48.71 14.33
C ALA A 113 2.29 -49.19 14.46
N GLU A 114 1.79 -49.20 15.70
CA GLU A 114 0.39 -49.50 15.99
C GLU A 114 -0.48 -48.25 15.76
N VAL A 115 -1.39 -48.31 14.79
CA VAL A 115 -2.25 -47.17 14.45
C VAL A 115 -3.46 -47.11 15.37
N VAL A 116 -3.58 -46.01 16.12
CA VAL A 116 -4.80 -45.65 16.86
C VAL A 116 -5.54 -44.59 16.04
N ALA A 117 -6.60 -44.98 15.34
CA ALA A 117 -7.34 -44.07 14.46
C ALA A 117 -8.68 -43.63 15.06
N THR A 118 -9.13 -42.43 14.70
CA THR A 118 -10.53 -42.01 14.93
C THR A 118 -11.25 -41.70 13.62
N ALA A 119 -12.56 -41.92 13.58
CA ALA A 119 -13.41 -41.63 12.41
C ALA A 119 -14.79 -41.11 12.85
N GLY A 120 -15.47 -40.38 11.95
CA GLY A 120 -16.71 -39.66 12.28
C GLY A 120 -18.00 -40.35 11.85
N SER A 121 -17.95 -41.63 11.46
CA SER A 121 -19.14 -42.43 11.14
C SER A 121 -18.82 -43.93 11.11
N PRO A 122 -19.83 -44.81 11.30
CA PRO A 122 -19.65 -46.26 11.15
C PRO A 122 -19.05 -46.68 9.81
N ALA A 123 -19.53 -46.11 8.69
CA ALA A 123 -18.99 -46.42 7.36
C ALA A 123 -17.49 -46.08 7.21
N LYS A 124 -17.03 -45.01 7.88
CA LYS A 124 -15.62 -44.62 7.91
C LYS A 124 -14.78 -45.53 8.80
N VAL A 125 -15.36 -46.03 9.89
CA VAL A 125 -14.74 -47.05 10.75
C VAL A 125 -14.58 -48.37 9.99
N ASP A 126 -15.62 -48.81 9.28
CA ASP A 126 -15.60 -50.03 8.46
C ASP A 126 -14.57 -49.94 7.34
N PHE A 127 -14.46 -48.78 6.69
CA PHE A 127 -13.41 -48.52 5.69
C PHE A 127 -12.01 -48.67 6.29
N LEU A 128 -11.77 -48.09 7.48
CA LEU A 128 -10.47 -48.18 8.17
C LEU A 128 -10.11 -49.63 8.53
N ALA A 129 -11.10 -50.41 8.98
CA ALA A 129 -10.91 -51.84 9.22
C ALA A 129 -10.50 -52.58 7.92
N GLY A 130 -11.12 -52.22 6.79
CA GLY A 130 -10.80 -52.78 5.47
C GLY A 130 -9.37 -52.50 4.98
N ILE A 131 -8.71 -51.45 5.48
CA ILE A 131 -7.30 -51.13 5.17
C ILE A 131 -6.33 -51.51 6.31
N GLY A 132 -6.77 -52.40 7.20
CA GLY A 132 -5.92 -52.97 8.25
C GLY A 132 -5.80 -52.12 9.53
N VAL A 133 -6.70 -51.16 9.75
CA VAL A 133 -6.82 -50.40 11.00
C VAL A 133 -8.05 -50.87 11.76
N ALA A 134 -7.94 -52.04 12.37
CA ALA A 134 -9.03 -52.62 13.14
C ALA A 134 -9.34 -51.81 14.40
N GLY A 135 -10.62 -51.67 14.73
CA GLY A 135 -11.07 -51.03 15.97
C GLY A 135 -10.99 -49.50 15.98
N ALA A 136 -10.95 -48.79 14.85
CA ALA A 136 -10.96 -47.33 14.84
C ALA A 136 -12.09 -46.74 15.73
N ILE A 137 -11.77 -45.69 16.48
CA ILE A 137 -12.68 -45.08 17.45
C ILE A 137 -13.68 -44.19 16.70
N ASP A 138 -14.98 -44.46 16.83
CA ASP A 138 -16.02 -43.56 16.33
C ASP A 138 -16.11 -42.32 17.25
N HIS A 139 -15.44 -41.23 16.86
CA HIS A 139 -15.40 -40.00 17.66
C HIS A 139 -16.73 -39.23 17.68
N SER A 140 -17.74 -39.69 16.94
CA SER A 140 -19.11 -39.17 17.04
C SER A 140 -19.89 -39.81 18.20
N ARG A 141 -19.41 -40.96 18.72
CA ARG A 141 -20.10 -41.77 19.73
C ARG A 141 -19.28 -42.04 20.98
N ALA A 142 -17.96 -41.89 20.92
CA ALA A 142 -17.05 -42.18 22.01
C ALA A 142 -16.25 -40.94 22.43
N ASP A 143 -15.92 -40.86 23.72
CA ASP A 143 -14.93 -39.90 24.24
C ASP A 143 -13.52 -40.38 23.89
N VAL A 144 -12.92 -39.74 22.89
CA VAL A 144 -11.65 -40.16 22.29
C VAL A 144 -10.54 -40.29 23.34
N PRO A 145 -10.26 -39.29 24.21
CA PRO A 145 -9.28 -39.44 25.27
C PRO A 145 -9.49 -40.65 26.18
N ALA A 146 -10.72 -40.86 26.65
CA ALA A 146 -11.03 -41.97 27.56
C ALA A 146 -10.80 -43.34 26.90
N GLU A 147 -11.23 -43.48 25.65
CA GLU A 147 -11.07 -44.71 24.88
C GLU A 147 -9.60 -45.01 24.56
N VAL A 148 -8.82 -43.99 24.18
CA VAL A 148 -7.37 -44.13 23.96
C VAL A 148 -6.68 -44.56 25.26
N LEU A 149 -6.99 -43.94 26.39
CA LEU A 149 -6.40 -44.31 27.68
C LEU A 149 -6.81 -45.73 28.09
N ALA A 150 -8.06 -46.13 27.89
CA ALA A 150 -8.53 -47.49 28.19
C ALA A 150 -7.73 -48.55 27.41
N ARG A 151 -7.55 -48.35 26.10
CA ARG A 151 -6.81 -49.27 25.22
C ARG A 151 -5.31 -49.31 25.50
N THR A 152 -4.78 -48.23 26.06
CA THR A 152 -3.35 -48.11 26.34
C THR A 152 -3.01 -48.45 27.79
N GLY A 153 -3.98 -48.89 28.60
CA GLY A 153 -3.78 -49.19 30.02
C GLY A 153 -3.45 -47.94 30.86
N GLY A 154 -3.96 -46.77 30.45
CA GLY A 154 -3.70 -45.48 31.07
C GLY A 154 -2.40 -44.80 30.65
N ARG A 155 -1.55 -45.45 29.85
CA ARG A 155 -0.25 -44.90 29.43
C ARG A 155 -0.36 -43.77 28.40
N GLY A 156 -1.36 -43.82 27.51
CA GLY A 156 -1.42 -42.94 26.34
C GLY A 156 -0.67 -43.48 25.12
N VAL A 157 -0.47 -42.62 24.11
CA VAL A 157 0.18 -42.92 22.83
C VAL A 157 1.56 -42.26 22.70
N ASP A 158 2.48 -42.91 21.99
CA ASP A 158 3.85 -42.41 21.84
C ASP A 158 3.93 -41.22 20.86
N VAL A 159 3.06 -41.19 19.85
CA VAL A 159 3.00 -40.11 18.86
C VAL A 159 1.56 -39.70 18.56
N VAL A 160 1.32 -38.40 18.44
CA VAL A 160 0.05 -37.85 17.93
C VAL A 160 0.35 -37.05 16.66
N VAL A 161 -0.27 -37.42 15.53
CA VAL A 161 -0.18 -36.65 14.29
C VAL A 161 -1.54 -36.00 14.05
N ASN A 162 -1.66 -34.74 14.45
CA ASN A 162 -2.94 -34.03 14.41
C ASN A 162 -3.12 -33.19 13.13
N THR A 163 -4.32 -33.29 12.56
CA THR A 163 -4.74 -32.53 11.37
C THR A 163 -6.01 -31.71 11.61
N LEU A 164 -6.52 -31.68 12.84
CA LEU A 164 -7.79 -31.05 13.22
C LEU A 164 -7.57 -29.81 14.11
N GLY A 165 -8.33 -28.75 13.91
CA GLY A 165 -8.30 -27.57 14.79
C GLY A 165 -9.16 -27.70 16.05
N GLY A 166 -9.09 -26.68 16.92
CA GLY A 166 -9.97 -26.53 18.08
C GLY A 166 -9.72 -27.56 19.19
N ARG A 167 -10.79 -28.14 19.75
CA ARG A 167 -10.72 -29.06 20.91
C ARG A 167 -9.88 -30.31 20.68
N ALA A 168 -9.70 -30.72 19.42
CA ALA A 168 -8.91 -31.89 19.06
C ALA A 168 -7.44 -31.76 19.48
N ILE A 169 -6.92 -30.52 19.52
CA ILE A 169 -5.54 -30.25 19.93
C ILE A 169 -5.35 -30.64 21.41
N GLN A 170 -6.21 -30.12 22.30
CA GLN A 170 -6.14 -30.45 23.72
C GLN A 170 -6.42 -31.93 23.99
N GLN A 171 -7.33 -32.55 23.22
CA GLN A 171 -7.63 -33.99 23.33
C GLN A 171 -6.45 -34.87 22.93
N GLY A 172 -5.68 -34.49 21.91
CA GLY A 172 -4.48 -35.22 21.54
C GLY A 172 -3.35 -35.03 22.55
N LEU A 173 -3.17 -33.81 23.08
CA LEU A 173 -2.19 -33.54 24.14
C LEU A 173 -2.49 -34.33 25.43
N SER A 174 -3.76 -34.50 25.78
CA SER A 174 -4.16 -35.15 27.04
C SER A 174 -3.93 -36.66 27.08
N VAL A 175 -3.64 -37.29 25.93
CA VAL A 175 -3.38 -38.73 25.80
C VAL A 175 -1.95 -39.05 25.39
N LEU A 176 -1.05 -38.06 25.42
CA LEU A 176 0.34 -38.26 25.07
C LEU A 176 1.07 -38.99 26.21
N ALA A 177 1.73 -40.11 25.88
CA ALA A 177 2.53 -40.86 26.84
C ALA A 177 3.77 -40.07 27.30
N PRO A 178 4.40 -40.44 28.42
CA PRO A 178 5.73 -39.97 28.78
C PRO A 178 6.71 -40.06 27.60
N GLU A 179 7.52 -39.02 27.40
CA GLU A 179 8.43 -38.82 26.26
C GLU A 179 7.78 -38.76 24.87
N GLY A 180 6.44 -38.76 24.81
CA GLY A 180 5.69 -38.76 23.57
C GLY A 180 5.88 -37.51 22.72
N ARG A 181 5.61 -37.63 21.42
CA ARG A 181 5.76 -36.55 20.42
C ARG A 181 4.41 -36.17 19.81
N TYR A 182 4.02 -34.92 20.01
CA TYR A 182 2.86 -34.35 19.35
C TYR A 182 3.31 -33.55 18.12
N VAL A 183 2.75 -33.85 16.95
CA VAL A 183 2.99 -33.10 15.71
C VAL A 183 1.71 -32.43 15.25
N GLU A 184 1.69 -31.11 15.30
CA GLU A 184 0.58 -30.27 14.87
C GLU A 184 0.77 -29.82 13.42
N ILE A 185 -0.16 -30.18 12.54
CA ILE A 185 -0.09 -29.88 11.11
C ILE A 185 -1.25 -28.94 10.69
N ALA A 186 -2.25 -28.75 11.55
CA ALA A 186 -3.35 -27.82 11.32
C ALA A 186 -2.92 -26.37 11.60
N VAL A 187 -2.14 -25.77 10.69
CA VAL A 187 -1.62 -24.39 10.80
C VAL A 187 -2.72 -23.37 11.15
N PHE A 188 -3.87 -23.43 10.47
CA PHE A 188 -5.02 -22.56 10.77
C PHE A 188 -5.77 -22.97 12.05
N GLY A 189 -5.67 -24.23 12.46
CA GLY A 189 -6.23 -24.74 13.71
C GLY A 189 -5.50 -24.20 14.94
N LEU A 190 -4.18 -24.00 14.86
CA LEU A 190 -3.38 -23.30 15.88
C LEU A 190 -3.67 -21.80 15.96
N GLN A 191 -3.87 -21.15 14.81
CA GLN A 191 -4.18 -19.71 14.78
C GLN A 191 -5.56 -19.41 15.36
N SER A 192 -6.49 -20.36 15.30
CA SER A 192 -7.86 -20.22 15.79
C SER A 192 -8.12 -20.94 17.12
N SER A 193 -7.12 -21.63 17.68
CA SER A 193 -7.28 -22.30 18.98
C SER A 193 -7.27 -21.30 20.14
N GLY A 194 -8.13 -21.54 21.12
CA GLY A 194 -8.05 -20.88 22.42
C GLY A 194 -6.81 -21.30 23.22
N PRO A 195 -6.70 -20.85 24.49
CA PRO A 195 -5.60 -21.25 25.36
C PRO A 195 -5.46 -22.78 25.45
N LEU A 196 -4.23 -23.27 25.29
CA LEU A 196 -3.89 -24.69 25.47
C LEU A 196 -3.36 -24.91 26.89
N ASP A 197 -3.85 -25.96 27.54
CA ASP A 197 -3.34 -26.41 28.83
C ASP A 197 -2.15 -27.34 28.61
N LEU A 198 -0.96 -26.81 28.90
CA LEU A 198 0.31 -27.52 28.81
C LEU A 198 0.75 -28.13 30.16
N SER A 199 -0.05 -28.01 31.22
CA SER A 199 0.30 -28.50 32.57
C SER A 199 0.55 -30.01 32.63
N ARG A 200 0.13 -30.76 31.59
CA ARG A 200 0.35 -32.20 31.46
C ARG A 200 1.62 -32.58 30.72
N LEU A 201 2.36 -31.63 30.14
CA LEU A 201 3.63 -31.89 29.45
C LEU A 201 4.81 -31.90 30.45
N VAL A 202 4.69 -32.72 31.50
CA VAL A 202 5.66 -32.78 32.61
C VAL A 202 6.58 -34.00 32.57
N ASP A 203 6.34 -34.91 31.63
CA ASP A 203 7.06 -36.18 31.48
C ASP A 203 7.95 -36.18 30.22
N ASN A 204 8.65 -35.07 29.96
CA ASN A 204 9.54 -34.88 28.81
C ASN A 204 8.86 -35.03 27.43
N GLN A 205 7.54 -34.78 27.36
CA GLN A 205 6.83 -34.79 26.10
C GLN A 205 7.26 -33.61 25.19
N ARG A 206 7.16 -33.81 23.87
CA ARG A 206 7.57 -32.82 22.86
C ARG A 206 6.39 -32.38 22.03
N PHE A 207 6.33 -31.09 21.71
CA PHE A 207 5.35 -30.49 20.82
C PHE A 207 6.03 -29.88 19.60
N TYR A 208 5.68 -30.37 18.41
CA TYR A 208 6.15 -29.86 17.13
C TYR A 208 4.99 -29.14 16.43
N SER A 209 5.23 -27.89 16.03
CA SER A 209 4.34 -27.16 15.12
C SER A 209 4.93 -27.18 13.72
N LEU A 210 4.20 -27.75 12.76
CA LEU A 210 4.68 -27.96 11.41
C LEU A 210 3.83 -27.21 10.38
N ASN A 211 4.45 -26.27 9.68
CA ASN A 211 3.90 -25.67 8.47
C ASN A 211 4.69 -26.18 7.25
N ALA A 212 4.28 -27.32 6.70
CA ALA A 212 4.98 -27.98 5.59
C ALA A 212 5.14 -27.05 4.37
N LYS A 213 4.13 -26.23 4.05
CA LYS A 213 4.21 -25.24 2.95
C LYS A 213 5.38 -24.28 3.17
N LYS A 214 5.45 -23.62 4.32
CA LYS A 214 6.54 -22.68 4.63
C LYS A 214 7.89 -23.38 4.69
N TYR A 215 7.94 -24.59 5.27
CA TYR A 215 9.18 -25.38 5.36
C TYR A 215 9.75 -25.67 3.97
N PHE A 216 8.96 -26.22 3.06
CA PHE A 216 9.44 -26.58 1.73
C PHE A 216 9.68 -25.38 0.82
N LEU A 217 9.03 -24.23 1.05
CA LEU A 217 9.39 -22.98 0.35
C LEU A 217 10.78 -22.49 0.76
N ALA A 218 11.13 -22.57 2.05
CA ALA A 218 12.44 -22.19 2.56
C ALA A 218 13.55 -23.20 2.24
N HIS A 219 13.21 -24.47 1.96
CA HIS A 219 14.18 -25.54 1.71
C HIS A 219 13.91 -26.23 0.35
N PRO A 220 14.22 -25.58 -0.78
CA PRO A 220 13.91 -26.10 -2.11
C PRO A 220 14.61 -27.43 -2.43
N ASP A 221 15.83 -27.64 -1.95
CA ASP A 221 16.56 -28.90 -2.15
C ASP A 221 15.87 -30.07 -1.44
N ARG A 222 15.43 -29.84 -0.20
CA ARG A 222 14.64 -30.82 0.57
C ARG A 222 13.29 -31.09 -0.09
N ARG A 223 12.64 -30.06 -0.66
CA ARG A 223 11.39 -30.26 -1.41
C ARG A 223 11.62 -31.15 -2.64
N ALA A 224 12.66 -30.88 -3.42
CA ALA A 224 12.98 -31.69 -4.59
C ALA A 224 13.32 -33.15 -4.19
N GLU A 225 14.09 -33.34 -3.13
CA GLU A 225 14.35 -34.65 -2.54
C GLU A 225 13.05 -35.38 -2.18
N TYR A 226 12.12 -34.71 -1.48
CA TYR A 226 10.87 -35.34 -1.03
C TYR A 226 9.91 -35.63 -2.17
N LEU A 227 9.88 -34.80 -3.22
CA LEU A 227 9.10 -35.10 -4.42
C LEU A 227 9.65 -36.34 -5.15
N ARG A 228 10.97 -36.53 -5.18
CA ARG A 228 11.56 -37.77 -5.73
C ARG A 228 11.23 -38.98 -4.85
N THR A 229 11.35 -38.84 -3.53
CA THR A 229 10.95 -39.89 -2.58
C THR A 229 9.48 -40.25 -2.75
N MET A 230 8.61 -39.24 -2.87
CA MET A 230 7.19 -39.42 -3.15
C MET A 230 6.97 -40.22 -4.44
N ALA A 231 7.62 -39.84 -5.54
CA ALA A 231 7.49 -40.55 -6.81
C ALA A 231 7.90 -42.03 -6.69
N ALA A 232 8.98 -42.34 -5.96
CA ALA A 232 9.41 -43.72 -5.71
C ALA A 232 8.42 -44.52 -4.83
N TYR A 233 7.81 -43.88 -3.83
CA TYR A 233 6.77 -44.51 -3.01
C TYR A 233 5.50 -44.79 -3.81
N LEU A 234 5.15 -43.88 -4.70
CA LEU A 234 4.01 -44.02 -5.60
C LEU A 234 4.25 -45.13 -6.64
N GLU A 235 5.44 -45.16 -7.26
CA GLU A 235 5.84 -46.18 -8.23
C GLU A 235 5.85 -47.58 -7.62
N SER A 236 6.39 -47.72 -6.40
CA SER A 236 6.44 -49.00 -5.69
C SER A 236 5.09 -49.44 -5.09
N GLY A 237 4.10 -48.54 -5.06
CA GLY A 237 2.79 -48.80 -4.45
C GLY A 237 2.79 -48.95 -2.93
N LYS A 238 3.91 -48.64 -2.26
CA LYS A 238 4.05 -48.73 -0.79
C LYS A 238 3.12 -47.76 -0.07
N VAL A 239 2.96 -46.57 -0.63
CA VAL A 239 1.97 -45.58 -0.19
C VAL A 239 1.24 -45.10 -1.42
N LYS A 240 -0.09 -45.13 -1.38
CA LYS A 240 -0.95 -44.71 -2.47
C LYS A 240 -1.95 -43.64 -2.04
N PRO A 241 -2.32 -42.73 -2.95
CA PRO A 241 -3.44 -41.82 -2.73
C PRO A 241 -4.76 -42.60 -2.72
N TYR A 242 -5.76 -42.04 -2.06
CA TYR A 242 -7.14 -42.51 -2.15
C TYR A 242 -7.95 -41.43 -2.87
N VAL A 243 -8.27 -41.63 -4.14
CA VAL A 243 -9.14 -40.74 -4.92
C VAL A 243 -10.57 -41.24 -4.83
N SER A 244 -11.46 -40.46 -4.21
CA SER A 244 -12.88 -40.81 -4.05
C SER A 244 -13.70 -40.51 -5.29
N HIS A 245 -13.41 -39.39 -5.95
CA HIS A 245 -14.18 -38.89 -7.08
C HIS A 245 -13.25 -38.21 -8.07
N VAL A 246 -13.48 -38.47 -9.36
CA VAL A 246 -12.86 -37.77 -10.48
C VAL A 246 -13.99 -37.08 -11.22
N LEU A 247 -13.95 -35.76 -11.30
CA LEU A 247 -15.01 -34.95 -11.91
C LEU A 247 -14.42 -34.03 -12.99
N PRO A 248 -15.08 -33.88 -14.14
CA PRO A 248 -14.66 -32.89 -15.13
C PRO A 248 -14.84 -31.46 -14.60
N PHE A 249 -14.04 -30.53 -15.10
CA PHE A 249 -14.02 -29.13 -14.66
C PHE A 249 -15.36 -28.41 -14.84
N ASP A 250 -16.17 -28.80 -15.82
CA ASP A 250 -17.54 -28.27 -16.01
C ASP A 250 -18.50 -28.66 -14.86
N ARG A 251 -18.15 -29.66 -14.05
CA ARG A 251 -18.85 -30.10 -12.83
C ARG A 251 -18.11 -29.68 -11.55
N ILE A 252 -17.32 -28.62 -11.61
CA ILE A 252 -16.54 -28.13 -10.45
C ILE A 252 -17.41 -27.84 -9.22
N HIS A 253 -18.65 -27.39 -9.40
CA HIS A 253 -19.58 -27.15 -8.30
C HIS A 253 -19.93 -28.44 -7.55
N ASP A 254 -20.09 -29.56 -8.25
CA ASP A 254 -20.34 -30.87 -7.63
C ASP A 254 -19.11 -31.34 -6.85
N ALA A 255 -17.91 -31.05 -7.35
CA ALA A 255 -16.66 -31.34 -6.66
C ALA A 255 -16.56 -30.56 -5.33
N TYR A 256 -16.99 -29.30 -5.30
CA TYR A 256 -17.05 -28.52 -4.06
C TYR A 256 -18.15 -29.01 -3.11
N ALA A 257 -19.33 -29.37 -3.63
CA ALA A 257 -20.42 -29.91 -2.82
C ALA A 257 -20.01 -31.23 -2.13
N LEU A 258 -19.36 -32.15 -2.85
CA LEU A 258 -18.83 -33.40 -2.29
C LEU A 258 -17.71 -33.15 -1.26
N LYS A 259 -16.98 -32.04 -1.36
CA LYS A 259 -15.96 -31.65 -0.38
C LYS A 259 -16.59 -31.10 0.91
N GLU A 260 -17.71 -30.40 0.78
CA GLU A 260 -18.50 -29.90 1.92
C GLU A 260 -19.24 -31.02 2.63
N ASP A 261 -19.71 -32.02 1.87
CA ASP A 261 -20.23 -33.28 2.41
C ASP A 261 -19.09 -34.05 3.09
N ARG A 262 -19.05 -33.94 4.42
CA ARG A 262 -18.05 -34.58 5.28
C ARG A 262 -18.12 -36.12 5.26
N ALA A 263 -18.95 -36.74 4.41
CA ALA A 263 -18.99 -38.17 4.16
C ALA A 263 -17.80 -38.69 3.32
N THR A 264 -17.16 -37.85 2.52
CA THR A 264 -16.08 -38.26 1.59
C THR A 264 -14.87 -38.88 2.31
N ILE A 265 -14.27 -39.92 1.70
CA ILE A 265 -13.05 -40.61 2.14
C ILE A 265 -11.96 -40.41 1.06
N GLY A 266 -10.91 -39.66 1.38
CA GLY A 266 -9.85 -39.35 0.43
C GLY A 266 -10.05 -38.06 -0.39
N ARG A 267 -9.53 -38.04 -1.63
CA ARG A 267 -9.38 -36.88 -2.52
C ARG A 267 -10.47 -36.81 -3.58
N ILE A 268 -10.95 -35.60 -3.81
CA ILE A 268 -11.71 -35.26 -5.02
C ILE A 268 -10.73 -34.64 -6.02
N VAL A 269 -10.66 -35.23 -7.21
CA VAL A 269 -9.80 -34.80 -8.32
C VAL A 269 -10.68 -34.16 -9.39
N VAL A 270 -10.19 -33.08 -9.99
CA VAL A 270 -10.87 -32.39 -11.08
C VAL A 270 -10.04 -32.53 -12.34
N THR A 271 -10.61 -33.09 -13.39
CA THR A 271 -9.97 -33.17 -14.72
C THR A 271 -10.28 -31.90 -15.49
N VAL A 272 -9.24 -31.24 -15.99
CA VAL A 272 -9.38 -30.05 -16.82
C VAL A 272 -9.16 -30.47 -18.27
N PRO A 273 -10.07 -30.13 -19.21
CA PRO A 273 -9.88 -30.49 -20.60
C PRO A 273 -8.60 -29.86 -21.15
N ASP A 274 -7.86 -30.64 -21.95
CA ASP A 274 -6.76 -30.11 -22.74
C ASP A 274 -7.28 -28.94 -23.59
N PRO A 275 -6.48 -27.87 -23.76
CA PRO A 275 -6.85 -26.82 -24.69
C PRO A 275 -7.03 -27.49 -26.05
N ALA A 276 -8.26 -27.41 -26.62
CA ALA A 276 -8.51 -27.92 -27.96
C ALA A 276 -7.40 -27.43 -28.89
N PRO A 277 -6.89 -28.24 -29.83
CA PRO A 277 -5.93 -27.79 -30.81
C PRO A 277 -6.64 -26.73 -31.66
N ALA A 278 -6.56 -25.48 -31.21
CA ALA A 278 -7.10 -24.35 -31.89
C ALA A 278 -6.28 -24.23 -33.16
N ALA A 279 -6.91 -24.57 -34.29
CA ALA A 279 -6.39 -24.30 -35.61
C ALA A 279 -5.84 -22.87 -35.59
N ALA A 280 -4.53 -22.77 -35.79
CA ALA A 280 -3.79 -21.53 -35.71
C ALA A 280 -4.38 -20.52 -36.71
N LYS A 281 -5.32 -19.70 -36.26
CA LYS A 281 -5.57 -18.42 -36.89
C LYS A 281 -4.34 -17.58 -36.59
N PRO A 282 -3.67 -17.02 -37.61
CA PRO A 282 -2.48 -16.21 -37.39
C PRO A 282 -2.91 -14.93 -36.69
N VAL A 283 -2.95 -14.97 -35.36
CA VAL A 283 -2.93 -13.77 -34.55
C VAL A 283 -1.54 -13.20 -34.72
N ARG A 284 -1.49 -11.96 -35.18
CA ARG A 284 -0.30 -11.17 -35.51
C ARG A 284 0.50 -10.78 -34.23
N VAL A 285 0.65 -11.69 -33.28
CA VAL A 285 1.42 -11.51 -32.03
C VAL A 285 2.87 -11.99 -32.21
N ALA A 286 3.13 -12.90 -33.15
CA ALA A 286 4.47 -13.47 -33.37
C ALA A 286 5.47 -12.49 -34.02
N ALA A 287 5.03 -11.33 -34.53
CA ALA A 287 5.93 -10.30 -35.04
C ALA A 287 6.46 -9.37 -33.93
N LEU A 288 5.74 -9.18 -32.82
CA LEU A 288 6.17 -8.32 -31.71
C LEU A 288 7.06 -9.07 -30.69
N ALA A 289 6.86 -10.38 -30.51
CA ALA A 289 7.67 -11.16 -29.57
C ALA A 289 9.08 -11.51 -30.10
N ARG A 290 9.31 -11.43 -31.42
CA ARG A 290 10.65 -11.61 -32.01
C ARG A 290 11.45 -10.32 -32.14
N GLU A 291 10.83 -9.15 -31.99
CA GLU A 291 11.55 -7.87 -31.92
C GLU A 291 12.01 -7.54 -30.48
N ASN A 292 11.29 -7.98 -29.44
CA ASN A 292 11.67 -7.69 -28.04
C ASN A 292 12.68 -8.65 -27.41
N ALA A 293 13.11 -9.71 -28.10
CA ALA A 293 14.22 -10.54 -27.62
C ALA A 293 15.60 -9.84 -27.74
N ALA A 294 15.64 -8.65 -28.35
CA ALA A 294 16.79 -7.75 -28.43
C ALA A 294 16.50 -6.32 -27.91
N GLY A 295 15.34 -6.10 -27.27
CA GLY A 295 14.87 -4.78 -26.81
C GLY A 295 15.41 -4.41 -25.42
N SER A 296 15.80 -3.15 -25.25
CA SER A 296 16.25 -2.62 -23.96
C SER A 296 15.10 -2.64 -22.92
N THR A 297 15.41 -2.97 -21.66
CA THR A 297 14.47 -2.84 -20.53
C THR A 297 14.35 -1.41 -20.00
N ASP A 298 15.02 -0.46 -20.64
CA ASP A 298 15.09 0.94 -20.23
C ASP A 298 13.80 1.70 -20.54
N ILE A 299 13.35 2.47 -19.57
CA ILE A 299 12.16 3.33 -19.69
C ILE A 299 12.59 4.79 -19.61
N ALA A 300 12.36 5.56 -20.66
CA ALA A 300 12.58 7.00 -20.68
C ALA A 300 11.48 7.73 -19.90
N VAL A 301 11.89 8.73 -19.10
CA VAL A 301 10.99 9.77 -18.60
C VAL A 301 10.95 10.87 -19.64
N ILE A 302 9.84 10.96 -20.37
CA ILE A 302 9.69 11.88 -21.51
C ILE A 302 8.96 13.18 -21.17
N GLY A 303 8.34 13.26 -19.99
CA GLY A 303 7.80 14.50 -19.44
C GLY A 303 7.60 14.39 -17.93
N MET A 304 7.58 15.52 -17.24
CA MET A 304 7.33 15.58 -15.81
C MET A 304 6.64 16.88 -15.39
N ALA A 305 5.83 16.80 -14.34
CA ALA A 305 5.30 17.97 -13.65
C ALA A 305 5.14 17.67 -12.17
N ALA A 306 5.31 18.68 -11.32
CA ALA A 306 5.11 18.55 -9.89
C ALA A 306 4.71 19.89 -9.27
N ARG A 307 3.88 19.81 -8.24
CA ARG A 307 3.55 20.90 -7.33
C ARG A 307 3.89 20.47 -5.92
N LEU A 308 4.82 21.19 -5.30
CA LEU A 308 5.41 20.84 -4.00
C LEU A 308 5.43 22.08 -3.09
N PRO A 309 5.61 21.91 -1.77
CA PRO A 309 5.66 23.03 -0.83
C PRO A 309 6.71 24.07 -1.26
N GLY A 310 6.29 25.33 -1.33
CA GLY A 310 7.14 26.45 -1.77
C GLY A 310 7.47 26.47 -3.27
N ALA A 311 6.94 25.56 -4.08
CA ALA A 311 7.22 25.46 -5.51
C ALA A 311 5.97 25.09 -6.34
N ARG A 312 5.57 26.00 -7.23
CA ARG A 312 4.37 25.83 -8.07
C ARG A 312 4.61 24.94 -9.29
N ASP A 313 5.88 24.74 -9.63
CA ASP A 313 6.38 23.90 -10.72
C ASP A 313 7.80 23.37 -10.41
N VAL A 314 8.35 22.59 -11.35
CA VAL A 314 9.65 21.92 -11.20
C VAL A 314 10.83 22.88 -11.27
N ASP A 315 10.67 24.06 -11.89
CA ASP A 315 11.74 25.05 -12.03
C ASP A 315 11.89 25.86 -10.74
N GLU A 316 10.77 26.26 -10.11
CA GLU A 316 10.77 26.84 -8.76
C GLU A 316 11.29 25.83 -7.72
N LEU A 317 10.94 24.54 -7.87
CA LEU A 317 11.48 23.48 -7.03
C LEU A 317 13.01 23.43 -7.14
N TRP A 318 13.56 23.43 -8.36
CA TRP A 318 15.00 23.43 -8.54
C TRP A 318 15.66 24.65 -7.90
N ALA A 319 15.11 25.85 -8.11
CA ALA A 319 15.64 27.08 -7.51
C ALA A 319 15.71 26.97 -5.97
N ASN A 320 14.66 26.45 -5.35
CA ASN A 320 14.62 26.21 -3.91
C ASN A 320 15.64 25.17 -3.45
N LEU A 321 15.73 24.03 -4.16
CA LEU A 321 16.68 22.96 -3.84
C LEU A 321 18.12 23.45 -3.97
N ALA A 322 18.46 24.13 -5.06
CA ALA A 322 19.79 24.66 -5.32
C ALA A 322 20.21 25.71 -4.29
N ALA A 323 19.26 26.53 -3.82
CA ALA A 323 19.48 27.51 -2.75
C ALA A 323 19.53 26.90 -1.34
N GLY A 324 19.22 25.60 -1.18
CA GLY A 324 19.10 24.96 0.13
C GLY A 324 17.93 25.50 0.96
N ALA A 325 16.83 25.88 0.32
CA ALA A 325 15.65 26.41 0.99
C ALA A 325 14.79 25.29 1.61
N SER A 326 14.22 25.57 2.78
CA SER A 326 13.21 24.75 3.43
C SER A 326 11.84 25.40 3.29
N ALA A 327 10.85 24.60 2.88
CA ALA A 327 9.45 24.99 2.73
C ALA A 327 8.59 24.62 3.94
N ILE A 328 9.20 24.18 5.05
CA ILE A 328 8.50 23.87 6.30
C ILE A 328 8.03 25.17 6.94
N ARG A 329 6.72 25.27 7.18
CA ARG A 329 6.04 26.40 7.83
C ARG A 329 5.02 25.91 8.84
N GLU A 330 4.50 26.83 9.64
CA GLU A 330 3.40 26.51 10.56
C GLU A 330 2.14 26.13 9.76
N ILE A 331 1.30 25.27 10.33
CA ILE A 331 0.02 24.87 9.72
C ILE A 331 -0.79 26.13 9.42
N PRO A 332 -1.22 26.37 8.17
CA PRO A 332 -2.03 27.54 7.84
C PRO A 332 -3.42 27.48 8.51
N ASP A 333 -3.90 28.60 9.03
CA ASP A 333 -5.24 28.71 9.65
C ASP A 333 -6.38 28.31 8.69
N SER A 334 -6.16 28.43 7.38
CA SER A 334 -7.08 27.96 6.34
C SER A 334 -7.27 26.43 6.33
N ARG A 335 -6.35 25.67 6.94
CA ARG A 335 -6.44 24.22 7.08
C ARG A 335 -7.18 23.85 8.36
N TRP A 336 -6.62 24.18 9.51
CA TRP A 336 -7.23 24.02 10.82
C TRP A 336 -6.53 24.91 11.85
N SER A 337 -7.20 25.15 12.97
CA SER A 337 -6.63 25.91 14.08
C SER A 337 -5.50 25.14 14.76
N ASN A 338 -4.36 25.82 14.91
CA ASN A 338 -3.27 25.34 15.75
C ASN A 338 -3.65 25.35 17.23
N THR A 339 -4.38 26.35 17.73
CA THR A 339 -4.74 26.44 19.16
C THR A 339 -5.67 25.33 19.61
N ARG A 340 -6.56 24.86 18.74
CA ARG A 340 -7.53 23.81 19.08
C ARG A 340 -6.91 22.42 19.14
N PHE A 341 -5.97 22.10 18.25
CA PHE A 341 -5.47 20.73 18.08
C PHE A 341 -4.03 20.55 18.55
N PHE A 342 -3.34 21.61 19.01
CA PHE A 342 -1.97 21.52 19.47
C PHE A 342 -1.87 21.31 20.98
N ASP A 343 -1.15 20.26 21.39
CA ASP A 343 -0.66 20.11 22.76
C ASP A 343 0.79 19.63 22.73
N ARG A 344 1.63 20.20 23.58
CA ARG A 344 3.05 19.81 23.65
C ARG A 344 3.26 18.44 24.30
N ASP A 345 2.32 18.00 25.13
CA ASP A 345 2.42 16.71 25.81
C ASP A 345 1.92 15.58 24.90
N PRO A 346 2.80 14.66 24.44
CA PRO A 346 2.40 13.53 23.60
C PRO A 346 1.45 12.55 24.32
N ALA A 347 1.26 12.66 25.64
CA ALA A 347 0.28 11.86 26.38
C ALA A 347 -1.17 12.34 26.16
N ASN A 348 -1.38 13.58 25.70
CA ASN A 348 -2.70 14.12 25.43
C ASN A 348 -3.18 13.65 24.05
N LEU A 349 -3.80 12.47 24.04
CA LEU A 349 -4.40 11.89 22.84
C LEU A 349 -5.45 12.83 22.22
N ASP A 350 -5.66 12.67 20.91
CA ASP A 350 -6.53 13.49 20.07
C ASP A 350 -6.05 14.95 19.86
N THR A 351 -4.79 15.22 20.19
CA THR A 351 -4.06 16.44 19.84
C THR A 351 -2.78 16.08 19.07
N THR A 352 -2.09 17.09 18.53
CA THR A 352 -0.79 16.96 17.87
C THR A 352 0.25 17.81 18.59
N TYR A 353 1.43 17.25 18.86
CA TYR A 353 2.58 18.04 19.35
C TYR A 353 3.38 18.68 18.23
N CYS A 354 3.01 18.44 16.98
CA CYS A 354 3.62 19.06 15.80
C CYS A 354 2.64 20.04 15.16
N ARG A 355 3.11 21.27 14.95
CA ARG A 355 2.36 22.34 14.26
C ARG A 355 3.02 22.82 12.97
N TRP A 356 3.97 22.05 12.46
CA TRP A 356 4.83 22.43 11.34
C TRP A 356 4.74 21.40 10.22
N GLY A 357 4.82 21.85 8.97
CA GLY A 357 4.84 20.96 7.79
C GLY A 357 5.05 21.70 6.48
N GLY A 358 5.22 20.96 5.39
CA GLY A 358 5.23 21.49 4.03
C GLY A 358 3.84 21.48 3.42
N PHE A 359 3.27 22.64 3.09
CA PHE A 359 1.89 22.74 2.57
C PHE A 359 1.86 23.32 1.16
N LEU A 360 1.01 22.78 0.31
CA LEU A 360 0.67 23.39 -0.97
C LEU A 360 -0.19 24.63 -0.75
N ASP A 361 0.05 25.64 -1.58
CA ASP A 361 -0.82 26.80 -1.69
C ASP A 361 -2.00 26.52 -2.63
N ASP A 362 -3.08 27.27 -2.47
CA ASP A 362 -4.22 27.29 -3.40
C ASP A 362 -4.81 25.89 -3.74
N VAL A 363 -4.91 24.99 -2.76
CA VAL A 363 -5.51 23.65 -2.92
C VAL A 363 -7.02 23.71 -3.20
N ASP A 364 -7.65 24.85 -2.90
CA ASP A 364 -9.04 25.14 -3.25
C ASP A 364 -9.20 25.64 -4.69
N ARG A 365 -8.11 25.90 -5.43
CA ARG A 365 -8.16 26.48 -6.78
C ARG A 365 -7.98 25.44 -7.89
N PHE A 366 -8.81 25.53 -8.92
CA PHE A 366 -8.81 24.61 -10.07
C PHE A 366 -9.44 25.25 -11.31
N ASP A 367 -9.13 24.76 -12.51
CA ASP A 367 -9.74 25.20 -13.77
C ASP A 367 -10.80 24.20 -14.27
N ALA A 368 -11.96 24.19 -13.62
CA ALA A 368 -13.01 23.21 -13.93
C ALA A 368 -13.53 23.29 -15.38
N PRO A 369 -13.77 24.48 -15.97
CA PRO A 369 -14.22 24.58 -17.37
C PRO A 369 -13.24 23.96 -18.37
N PHE A 370 -11.93 24.11 -18.14
CA PHE A 370 -10.91 23.48 -19.00
C PHE A 370 -11.09 21.95 -19.05
N PHE A 371 -11.37 21.33 -17.91
CA PHE A 371 -11.55 19.88 -17.80
C PHE A 371 -12.99 19.42 -18.02
N THR A 372 -13.88 20.29 -18.51
CA THR A 372 -15.31 20.01 -18.73
C THR A 372 -16.04 19.56 -17.44
N ILE A 373 -15.58 20.03 -16.29
CA ILE A 373 -16.16 19.75 -14.97
C ILE A 373 -17.04 20.94 -14.57
N SER A 374 -18.27 20.67 -14.14
CA SER A 374 -19.16 21.72 -13.63
C SER A 374 -18.64 22.29 -12.31
N GLY A 375 -18.93 23.56 -12.00
CA GLY A 375 -18.51 24.16 -10.73
C GLY A 375 -18.99 23.38 -9.50
N LYS A 376 -20.24 22.90 -9.53
CA LYS A 376 -20.81 22.06 -8.46
C LYS A 376 -20.07 20.74 -8.28
N GLU A 377 -19.61 20.12 -9.36
CA GLU A 377 -18.80 18.91 -9.26
C GLU A 377 -17.41 19.21 -8.70
N ALA A 378 -16.78 20.30 -9.15
CA ALA A 378 -15.47 20.72 -8.65
C ALA A 378 -15.49 21.02 -7.14
N GLU A 379 -16.58 21.62 -6.62
CA GLU A 379 -16.80 21.86 -5.18
C GLU A 379 -16.85 20.55 -4.37
N GLN A 380 -17.37 19.48 -4.95
CA GLN A 380 -17.52 18.16 -4.32
C GLN A 380 -16.32 17.24 -4.57
N THR A 381 -15.30 17.71 -5.29
CA THR A 381 -14.13 16.92 -5.70
C THR A 381 -12.91 17.23 -4.84
N ASP A 382 -12.30 16.16 -4.31
CA ASP A 382 -11.08 16.21 -3.51
C ASP A 382 -9.97 16.99 -4.24
N PRO A 383 -9.33 17.98 -3.58
CA PRO A 383 -8.15 18.66 -4.10
C PRO A 383 -7.07 17.76 -4.68
N GLN A 384 -6.86 16.55 -4.14
CA GLN A 384 -5.89 15.58 -4.67
C GLN A 384 -6.22 15.21 -6.12
N GLN A 385 -7.49 14.99 -6.45
CA GLN A 385 -7.92 14.69 -7.82
C GLN A 385 -7.74 15.91 -8.74
N ARG A 386 -8.09 17.10 -8.26
CA ARG A 386 -8.03 18.36 -9.04
C ARG A 386 -6.59 18.74 -9.39
N VAL A 387 -5.72 18.76 -8.39
CA VAL A 387 -4.30 19.11 -8.59
C VAL A 387 -3.59 18.04 -9.41
N PHE A 388 -3.86 16.75 -9.17
CA PHE A 388 -3.29 15.67 -10.00
C PHE A 388 -3.71 15.80 -11.46
N LEU A 389 -4.96 16.17 -11.74
CA LEU A 389 -5.44 16.35 -13.11
C LEU A 389 -4.73 17.51 -13.84
N GLU A 390 -4.48 18.64 -13.15
CA GLU A 390 -3.69 19.74 -13.69
C GLU A 390 -2.23 19.33 -13.96
N GLU A 391 -1.58 18.65 -13.01
CA GLU A 391 -0.18 18.23 -13.18
C GLU A 391 -0.04 17.10 -14.21
N ALA A 392 -1.01 16.20 -14.34
CA ALA A 392 -1.04 15.19 -15.40
C ALA A 392 -1.10 15.83 -16.78
N TRP A 393 -1.94 16.86 -16.96
CA TRP A 393 -1.97 17.64 -18.20
C TRP A 393 -0.62 18.32 -18.47
N ARG A 394 -0.03 18.97 -17.47
CA ARG A 394 1.28 19.65 -17.62
C ARG A 394 2.39 18.67 -17.98
N ALA A 395 2.43 17.49 -17.39
CA ALA A 395 3.42 16.47 -17.71
C ALA A 395 3.26 15.96 -19.17
N ILE A 396 2.03 15.83 -19.66
CA ILE A 396 1.74 15.49 -21.06
C ILE A 396 2.16 16.62 -22.02
N GLU A 397 1.93 17.87 -21.63
CA GLU A 397 2.40 19.03 -22.40
C GLU A 397 3.92 19.12 -22.44
N ASP A 398 4.59 18.90 -21.31
CA ASP A 398 6.05 18.83 -21.21
C ASP A 398 6.60 17.73 -22.14
N ALA A 399 5.94 16.57 -22.18
CA ALA A 399 6.26 15.48 -23.11
C ALA A 399 5.93 15.80 -24.59
N GLY A 400 5.12 16.82 -24.88
CA GLY A 400 4.65 17.16 -26.23
C GLY A 400 3.70 16.13 -26.87
N TYR A 401 2.80 15.55 -26.05
CA TYR A 401 1.78 14.55 -26.46
C TYR A 401 0.34 15.06 -26.31
N THR A 402 0.06 16.33 -26.63
CA THR A 402 -1.31 16.88 -26.55
C THR A 402 -2.21 16.54 -27.75
N GLY A 403 -3.51 16.80 -27.62
CA GLY A 403 -4.53 16.59 -28.66
C GLY A 403 -4.83 15.11 -28.93
N ASP A 404 -5.21 14.78 -30.17
CA ASP A 404 -5.62 13.43 -30.59
C ASP A 404 -4.49 12.38 -30.52
N ARG A 405 -3.26 12.78 -30.21
CA ARG A 405 -2.09 11.89 -30.16
C ARG A 405 -2.19 10.81 -29.06
N LEU A 406 -2.92 11.08 -27.98
CA LEU A 406 -3.15 10.12 -26.90
C LEU A 406 -4.58 9.54 -26.93
N ALA A 407 -5.51 10.21 -27.60
CA ALA A 407 -6.90 9.77 -27.66
C ALA A 407 -7.01 8.38 -28.30
N GLY A 408 -7.66 7.46 -27.60
CA GLY A 408 -7.82 6.07 -28.04
C GLY A 408 -6.56 5.21 -27.94
N GLN A 409 -5.41 5.76 -27.53
CA GLN A 409 -4.16 5.02 -27.40
C GLN A 409 -4.16 4.17 -26.12
N PRO A 410 -3.44 3.04 -26.09
CA PRO A 410 -3.22 2.26 -24.88
C PRO A 410 -2.23 3.00 -23.97
N CYS A 411 -2.66 4.12 -23.38
CA CYS A 411 -1.91 4.91 -22.43
C CYS A 411 -2.38 4.60 -21.00
N GLY A 412 -1.48 4.10 -20.15
CA GLY A 412 -1.77 3.70 -18.79
C GLY A 412 -1.64 4.86 -17.80
N VAL A 413 -2.32 4.78 -16.65
CA VAL A 413 -2.29 5.78 -15.59
C VAL A 413 -2.18 5.07 -14.24
N PHE A 414 -1.09 5.31 -13.52
CA PHE A 414 -0.76 4.66 -12.25
C PHE A 414 -0.49 5.72 -11.20
N VAL A 415 -1.28 5.74 -10.13
CA VAL A 415 -1.21 6.83 -9.15
C VAL A 415 -1.15 6.33 -7.72
N GLY A 416 -0.13 6.75 -6.99
CA GLY A 416 -0.05 6.61 -5.55
C GLY A 416 -0.98 7.62 -4.86
N ALA A 417 -1.98 7.15 -4.10
CA ALA A 417 -2.93 8.03 -3.43
C ALA A 417 -3.35 7.50 -2.05
N GLY A 418 -3.61 8.43 -1.13
CA GLY A 418 -4.20 8.15 0.18
C GLY A 418 -5.73 8.19 0.15
N ALA A 419 -6.34 8.01 1.32
CA ALA A 419 -7.77 8.23 1.49
C ALA A 419 -8.13 9.73 1.34
N SER A 420 -9.38 10.01 1.01
CA SER A 420 -9.87 11.39 0.92
C SER A 420 -10.13 11.99 2.29
N GLU A 421 -9.29 12.93 2.71
CA GLU A 421 -9.59 13.78 3.88
C GLU A 421 -10.66 14.82 3.59
N TYR A 422 -10.91 15.12 2.31
CA TYR A 422 -11.95 16.05 1.90
C TYR A 422 -13.35 15.52 2.24
N LEU A 423 -13.63 14.24 1.95
CA LEU A 423 -14.87 13.59 2.35
C LEU A 423 -15.04 13.53 3.87
N THR A 424 -13.96 13.28 4.61
CA THR A 424 -13.96 13.33 6.08
C THR A 424 -14.34 14.71 6.59
N ARG A 425 -13.73 15.77 6.02
CA ARG A 425 -14.02 17.16 6.37
C ARG A 425 -15.47 17.55 6.04
N MET A 426 -15.97 17.15 4.86
CA MET A 426 -17.38 17.33 4.48
C MET A 426 -18.34 16.65 5.47
N ASN A 427 -18.02 15.44 5.91
CA ASN A 427 -18.82 14.72 6.89
C ASN A 427 -18.88 15.46 8.24
N LYS A 428 -17.73 15.91 8.75
CA LYS A 428 -17.67 16.67 10.01
C LYS A 428 -18.37 18.02 9.90
N ALA A 429 -18.35 18.65 8.71
CA ALA A 429 -19.05 19.91 8.45
C ALA A 429 -20.58 19.74 8.27
N GLY A 430 -21.09 18.50 8.22
CA GLY A 430 -22.50 18.25 7.93
C GLY A 430 -22.91 18.69 6.51
N ALA A 431 -21.95 18.76 5.58
CA ALA A 431 -22.20 19.24 4.22
C ALA A 431 -23.18 18.33 3.46
N VAL A 432 -24.03 18.94 2.63
CA VAL A 432 -24.93 18.21 1.74
C VAL A 432 -24.10 17.51 0.66
N LYS A 433 -24.04 16.18 0.73
CA LYS A 433 -23.33 15.34 -0.24
C LYS A 433 -24.22 15.09 -1.46
N GLN A 434 -23.91 15.76 -2.56
CA GLN A 434 -24.51 15.45 -3.86
C GLN A 434 -23.91 14.14 -4.41
N ALA A 435 -24.48 13.60 -5.49
CA ALA A 435 -23.96 12.37 -6.11
C ALA A 435 -22.47 12.49 -6.47
N GLN A 436 -22.04 13.69 -6.88
CA GLN A 436 -20.67 14.07 -7.21
C GLN A 436 -19.68 13.80 -6.09
N ALA A 437 -20.10 13.84 -4.82
CA ALA A 437 -19.23 13.53 -3.70
C ALA A 437 -18.73 12.07 -3.73
N PHE A 438 -19.48 11.15 -4.35
CA PHE A 438 -19.07 9.75 -4.47
C PHE A 438 -17.83 9.60 -5.35
N TRP A 439 -17.88 10.03 -6.62
CA TRP A 439 -16.73 9.93 -7.52
C TRP A 439 -15.68 11.02 -7.30
N GLY A 440 -16.08 12.17 -6.73
CA GLY A 440 -15.20 13.27 -6.34
C GLY A 440 -14.16 12.93 -5.27
N ASN A 441 -14.36 11.86 -4.51
CA ASN A 441 -13.53 11.51 -3.35
C ASN A 441 -13.02 10.07 -3.37
N GLU A 442 -13.12 9.39 -4.52
CA GLU A 442 -12.71 7.99 -4.68
C GLU A 442 -11.33 7.92 -5.38
N ALA A 443 -10.43 7.05 -4.89
CA ALA A 443 -9.05 7.00 -5.36
C ALA A 443 -8.90 6.44 -6.79
N SER A 444 -9.67 5.42 -7.19
CA SER A 444 -9.69 4.92 -8.58
C SER A 444 -10.10 5.99 -9.59
N ILE A 445 -10.99 6.92 -9.23
CA ILE A 445 -11.40 8.06 -10.05
C ILE A 445 -10.27 9.09 -10.15
N LEU A 446 -9.42 9.24 -9.13
CA LEU A 446 -8.21 10.06 -9.23
C LEU A 446 -7.35 9.62 -10.42
N ALA A 447 -7.11 8.32 -10.57
CA ALA A 447 -6.41 7.77 -11.73
C ALA A 447 -7.26 7.85 -13.01
N ALA A 448 -8.56 7.53 -12.93
CA ALA A 448 -9.42 7.41 -14.10
C ALA A 448 -9.82 8.76 -14.73
N ARG A 449 -9.76 9.89 -14.03
CA ARG A 449 -10.21 11.18 -14.57
C ARG A 449 -9.42 11.64 -15.78
N ILE A 450 -8.09 11.55 -15.73
CA ILE A 450 -7.27 11.92 -16.90
C ILE A 450 -7.48 10.92 -18.04
N SER A 451 -7.65 9.63 -17.71
CA SER A 451 -8.01 8.59 -18.69
C SER A 451 -9.33 8.89 -19.39
N TYR A 452 -10.35 9.30 -18.62
CA TYR A 452 -11.65 9.71 -19.14
C TYR A 452 -11.53 10.97 -20.00
N PHE A 453 -10.89 12.02 -19.49
CA PHE A 453 -10.78 13.32 -20.15
C PHE A 453 -10.03 13.23 -21.50
N LEU A 454 -8.96 12.44 -21.57
CA LEU A 454 -8.15 12.26 -22.77
C LEU A 454 -8.53 11.02 -23.59
N ASN A 455 -9.57 10.28 -23.19
CA ASN A 455 -10.00 9.05 -23.84
C ASN A 455 -8.88 7.97 -23.94
N LEU A 456 -8.08 7.81 -22.88
CA LEU A 456 -7.00 6.83 -22.80
C LEU A 456 -7.55 5.40 -22.63
N LYS A 457 -6.86 4.40 -23.19
CA LYS A 457 -7.32 2.99 -23.24
C LYS A 457 -6.39 2.01 -22.52
N GLY A 458 -5.36 2.47 -21.82
CA GLY A 458 -4.49 1.62 -21.00
C GLY A 458 -5.05 1.37 -19.60
N PRO A 459 -4.31 0.60 -18.76
CA PRO A 459 -4.67 0.37 -17.36
C PRO A 459 -4.78 1.69 -16.58
N SER A 460 -5.76 1.80 -15.69
CA SER A 460 -5.97 3.00 -14.85
C SER A 460 -6.09 2.57 -13.39
N ILE A 461 -5.02 2.74 -12.62
CA ILE A 461 -4.84 2.11 -11.30
C ILE A 461 -4.45 3.15 -10.25
N ALA A 462 -5.20 3.17 -9.15
CA ALA A 462 -4.78 3.80 -7.92
C ALA A 462 -4.15 2.76 -6.99
N VAL A 463 -3.01 3.09 -6.38
CA VAL A 463 -2.28 2.21 -5.47
C VAL A 463 -2.03 2.92 -4.14
N ASN A 464 -2.22 2.19 -3.04
CA ASN A 464 -1.88 2.64 -1.70
C ASN A 464 -0.98 1.61 -1.02
N THR A 465 0.30 1.93 -0.96
CA THR A 465 1.32 1.22 -0.19
C THR A 465 1.97 2.17 0.82
N ALA A 466 1.17 3.09 1.38
CA ALA A 466 1.63 4.16 2.25
C ALA A 466 2.72 5.03 1.57
N CYS A 467 3.86 5.21 2.23
CA CYS A 467 4.92 6.14 1.80
C CYS A 467 5.64 5.71 0.51
N SER A 468 5.55 4.45 0.10
CA SER A 468 6.12 3.94 -1.16
C SER A 468 5.19 4.08 -2.36
N SER A 469 3.94 4.56 -2.19
CA SER A 469 2.87 4.47 -3.19
C SER A 469 3.24 4.98 -4.58
N SER A 470 3.80 6.19 -4.71
CA SER A 470 4.20 6.73 -6.01
C SER A 470 5.35 5.96 -6.66
N LEU A 471 6.30 5.42 -5.88
CA LEU A 471 7.40 4.63 -6.44
C LEU A 471 6.92 3.25 -6.89
N VAL A 472 5.97 2.66 -6.17
CA VAL A 472 5.25 1.46 -6.62
C VAL A 472 4.43 1.75 -7.88
N ALA A 473 3.76 2.92 -7.97
CA ALA A 473 3.05 3.32 -9.18
C ALA A 473 3.98 3.43 -10.40
N VAL A 474 5.18 4.00 -10.23
CA VAL A 474 6.24 4.01 -11.25
C VAL A 474 6.68 2.60 -11.62
N HIS A 475 6.89 1.72 -10.63
CA HIS A 475 7.24 0.32 -10.89
C HIS A 475 6.16 -0.38 -11.75
N LEU A 476 4.88 -0.25 -11.39
CA LEU A 476 3.76 -0.84 -12.12
C LEU A 476 3.66 -0.28 -13.56
N ALA A 477 3.84 1.03 -13.73
CA ALA A 477 3.89 1.65 -15.05
C ALA A 477 5.04 1.09 -15.91
N CYS A 478 6.24 0.96 -15.35
CA CYS A 478 7.37 0.33 -16.03
C CYS A 478 7.07 -1.13 -16.40
N GLN A 479 6.46 -1.93 -15.50
CA GLN A 479 6.10 -3.31 -15.83
C GLN A 479 5.06 -3.37 -16.95
N SER A 480 4.05 -2.50 -16.95
CA SER A 480 3.02 -2.45 -17.97
C SER A 480 3.58 -2.09 -19.35
N LEU A 481 4.53 -1.13 -19.41
CA LEU A 481 5.26 -0.78 -20.64
C LEU A 481 6.12 -1.95 -21.15
N LEU A 482 6.86 -2.61 -20.26
CA LEU A 482 7.72 -3.76 -20.61
C LEU A 482 6.90 -4.98 -21.04
N ALA A 483 5.72 -5.18 -20.46
CA ALA A 483 4.78 -6.23 -20.84
C ALA A 483 4.03 -5.94 -22.15
N GLY A 484 4.12 -4.70 -22.66
CA GLY A 484 3.39 -4.26 -23.85
C GLY A 484 1.87 -4.10 -23.63
N GLU A 485 1.42 -3.98 -22.38
CA GLU A 485 0.03 -3.65 -22.04
C GLU A 485 -0.30 -2.19 -22.37
N THR A 486 0.72 -1.33 -22.36
CA THR A 486 0.60 0.09 -22.63
C THR A 486 1.82 0.60 -23.41
N ASP A 487 1.60 1.63 -24.22
CA ASP A 487 2.61 2.23 -25.08
C ASP A 487 3.31 3.44 -24.46
N ILE A 488 2.58 4.16 -23.60
CA ILE A 488 2.97 5.35 -22.85
C ILE A 488 2.26 5.22 -21.49
N ALA A 489 2.91 5.57 -20.39
CA ALA A 489 2.26 5.53 -19.08
C ALA A 489 2.47 6.83 -18.30
N LEU A 490 1.41 7.30 -17.65
CA LEU A 490 1.50 8.29 -16.59
C LEU A 490 1.72 7.57 -15.27
N ALA A 491 2.70 8.02 -14.51
CA ALA A 491 3.00 7.47 -13.18
C ALA A 491 3.28 8.60 -12.18
N GLY A 492 2.72 8.52 -10.98
CA GLY A 492 2.90 9.58 -10.01
C GLY A 492 2.26 9.32 -8.66
N GLY A 493 2.02 10.40 -7.92
CA GLY A 493 1.26 10.34 -6.67
C GLY A 493 0.78 11.70 -6.20
N ALA A 494 -0.22 11.67 -5.33
CA ALA A 494 -0.83 12.83 -4.71
C ALA A 494 -1.07 12.58 -3.22
N PHE A 495 -0.75 13.59 -2.41
CA PHE A 495 -1.07 13.62 -0.99
C PHE A 495 -1.29 15.07 -0.54
N ILE A 496 -2.48 15.37 -0.03
CA ILE A 496 -2.85 16.69 0.48
C ILE A 496 -3.60 16.49 1.80
N THR A 497 -3.23 17.25 2.83
CA THR A 497 -3.80 17.20 4.18
C THR A 497 -4.84 18.29 4.38
N LEU A 498 -6.08 17.90 4.65
CA LEU A 498 -7.23 18.80 4.79
C LEU A 498 -7.88 18.67 6.17
N ALA A 499 -7.41 17.74 7.00
CA ALA A 499 -7.87 17.51 8.36
C ALA A 499 -6.69 17.32 9.34
N PRO A 500 -6.87 17.62 10.64
CA PRO A 500 -5.80 17.44 11.62
C PRO A 500 -5.51 15.97 11.94
N ASP A 501 -6.40 15.05 11.54
CA ASP A 501 -6.37 13.62 11.90
C ASP A 501 -5.03 12.95 11.54
N TYR A 502 -4.41 13.28 10.39
CA TYR A 502 -3.08 12.76 10.02
C TYR A 502 -1.99 13.18 11.03
N PHE A 503 -1.99 14.44 11.45
CA PHE A 503 -1.04 14.97 12.43
C PHE A 503 -1.28 14.39 13.83
N ILE A 504 -2.55 14.27 14.23
CA ILE A 504 -2.96 13.71 15.52
C ILE A 504 -2.55 12.24 15.61
N VAL A 505 -2.91 11.41 14.64
CA VAL A 505 -2.62 9.97 14.68
C VAL A 505 -1.12 9.71 14.60
N ALA A 506 -0.38 10.47 13.79
CA ALA A 506 1.09 10.37 13.74
C ALA A 506 1.74 10.83 15.06
N SER A 507 1.18 11.85 15.71
CA SER A 507 1.61 12.29 17.06
C SER A 507 1.35 11.22 18.12
N ASN A 508 0.15 10.64 18.15
CA ASN A 508 -0.19 9.53 19.06
C ASN A 508 0.77 8.33 18.88
N GLY A 509 1.29 8.12 17.67
CA GLY A 509 2.30 7.11 17.36
C GLY A 509 3.75 7.53 17.63
N ASN A 510 4.00 8.72 18.18
CA ASN A 510 5.32 9.32 18.37
C ASN A 510 6.19 9.34 17.09
N MET A 511 5.58 9.57 15.93
CA MET A 511 6.26 9.50 14.64
C MET A 511 6.79 10.85 14.13
N LEU A 512 6.27 11.96 14.64
CA LEU A 512 6.56 13.30 14.13
C LEU A 512 7.76 13.93 14.83
N SER A 513 8.54 14.72 14.09
CA SER A 513 9.44 15.70 14.68
C SER A 513 8.60 16.85 15.26
N PRO A 514 8.81 17.28 16.52
CA PRO A 514 8.13 18.45 17.08
C PRO A 514 8.37 19.75 16.30
N GLU A 515 9.51 19.86 15.61
CA GLU A 515 9.87 20.99 14.73
C GLU A 515 9.33 20.83 13.31
N GLY A 516 8.67 19.70 13.00
CA GLY A 516 8.17 19.33 11.67
C GLY A 516 9.25 19.28 10.59
N ARG A 517 10.50 18.97 10.96
CA ARG A 517 11.63 18.87 10.03
C ARG A 517 12.15 17.44 9.99
N CYS A 518 12.41 16.92 8.79
CA CYS A 518 13.18 15.70 8.64
C CYS A 518 14.67 16.02 8.84
N LYS A 519 15.22 15.66 10.00
CA LYS A 519 16.65 15.79 10.34
C LYS A 519 17.42 14.55 9.87
N THR A 520 17.37 14.33 8.56
CA THR A 520 17.77 13.06 7.92
C THR A 520 19.26 12.79 8.15
N PHE A 521 19.57 11.62 8.69
CA PHE A 521 20.90 11.13 9.07
C PHE A 521 21.62 11.89 10.19
N ASP A 522 20.98 12.90 10.79
CA ASP A 522 21.55 13.70 11.86
C ASP A 522 21.40 13.02 13.23
N ALA A 523 22.31 13.28 14.16
CA ALA A 523 22.23 12.80 15.53
C ALA A 523 20.98 13.28 16.29
N ALA A 524 20.37 14.39 15.86
CA ALA A 524 19.14 14.94 16.41
C ALA A 524 17.86 14.45 15.68
N ALA A 525 17.97 13.47 14.78
CA ALA A 525 16.83 12.76 14.18
C ALA A 525 15.84 12.32 15.25
N ASN A 526 14.60 12.81 15.17
CA ASN A 526 13.58 12.65 16.21
C ASN A 526 12.16 12.40 15.66
N GLY A 527 12.04 11.98 14.40
CA GLY A 527 10.76 11.81 13.71
C GLY A 527 10.75 12.56 12.38
N PHE A 528 9.69 12.36 11.59
CA PHE A 528 9.56 13.03 10.30
C PHE A 528 8.75 14.33 10.41
N GLY A 529 9.04 15.27 9.51
CA GLY A 529 8.21 16.44 9.28
C GLY A 529 7.13 16.15 8.23
N PRO A 530 5.83 16.41 8.47
CA PRO A 530 4.78 16.21 7.46
C PRO A 530 4.95 17.09 6.22
N GLY A 531 4.51 16.60 5.06
CA GLY A 531 4.47 17.39 3.82
C GLY A 531 3.32 16.99 2.89
N GLU A 532 2.94 17.89 2.01
CA GLU A 532 1.99 17.67 0.91
C GLU A 532 2.73 17.61 -0.43
N GLY A 533 2.14 17.01 -1.46
CA GLY A 533 2.74 17.04 -2.78
C GLY A 533 1.95 16.30 -3.84
N VAL A 534 2.14 16.75 -5.08
CA VAL A 534 1.62 16.08 -6.27
C VAL A 534 2.72 16.05 -7.33
N GLY A 535 2.95 14.89 -7.93
CA GLY A 535 3.93 14.73 -9.01
C GLY A 535 3.49 13.69 -10.03
N VAL A 536 3.80 13.93 -11.31
CA VAL A 536 3.45 13.08 -12.44
C VAL A 536 4.62 12.99 -13.41
N LEU A 537 4.90 11.78 -13.88
CA LEU A 537 5.87 11.44 -14.91
C LEU A 537 5.13 10.85 -16.12
N VAL A 538 5.62 11.14 -17.32
CA VAL A 538 5.23 10.45 -18.56
C VAL A 538 6.36 9.53 -18.98
N LEU A 539 6.05 8.25 -19.10
CA LEU A 539 7.00 7.16 -19.28
C LEU A 539 6.79 6.46 -20.61
N LYS A 540 7.89 6.03 -21.23
CA LYS A 540 7.88 5.32 -22.52
C LYS A 540 9.11 4.43 -22.67
N PRO A 541 9.04 3.28 -23.38
CA PRO A 541 10.25 2.51 -23.70
C PRO A 541 11.29 3.40 -24.39
N LEU A 542 12.56 3.33 -23.95
CA LEU A 542 13.62 4.24 -24.37
C LEU A 542 13.87 4.21 -25.88
N ASP A 543 13.88 3.03 -26.48
CA ASP A 543 14.06 2.84 -27.92
C ASP A 543 12.98 3.58 -28.73
N ARG A 544 11.74 3.55 -28.25
CA ARG A 544 10.60 4.24 -28.86
C ARG A 544 10.64 5.73 -28.59
N ALA A 545 11.06 6.15 -27.40
CA ALA A 545 11.25 7.56 -27.09
C ALA A 545 12.31 8.19 -28.01
N LEU A 546 13.43 7.50 -28.22
CA LEU A 546 14.47 7.90 -29.14
C LEU A 546 13.95 7.95 -30.58
N ARG A 547 13.30 6.88 -31.07
CA ARG A 547 12.76 6.86 -32.43
C ARG A 547 11.79 8.01 -32.68
N ASP A 548 10.94 8.33 -31.71
CA ASP A 548 9.86 9.30 -31.88
C ASP A 548 10.32 10.75 -31.63
N GLY A 549 11.61 10.96 -31.33
CA GLY A 549 12.21 12.28 -31.10
C GLY A 549 11.68 12.94 -29.82
N ASP A 550 11.47 12.15 -28.78
CA ASP A 550 11.00 12.66 -27.49
C ASP A 550 12.15 13.33 -26.72
N GLN A 551 11.84 14.40 -25.98
CA GLN A 551 12.74 14.89 -24.94
C GLN A 551 12.88 13.80 -23.89
N ILE A 552 14.10 13.51 -23.44
CA ILE A 552 14.36 12.56 -22.36
C ILE A 552 14.90 13.35 -21.17
N HIS A 553 14.22 13.30 -20.03
CA HIS A 553 14.69 13.92 -18.78
C HIS A 553 15.64 13.01 -18.01
N GLY A 554 15.50 11.69 -18.20
CA GLY A 554 16.35 10.66 -17.64
C GLY A 554 15.80 9.29 -18.02
N VAL A 555 16.53 8.24 -17.67
CA VAL A 555 16.19 6.85 -17.99
C VAL A 555 16.06 6.06 -16.70
N ILE A 556 14.90 5.43 -16.48
CA ILE A 556 14.71 4.44 -15.43
C ILE A 556 15.29 3.12 -15.93
N LYS A 557 16.40 2.71 -15.34
CA LYS A 557 17.15 1.49 -15.68
C LYS A 557 16.58 0.27 -14.98
N ALA A 558 16.14 0.46 -13.73
CA ALA A 558 15.61 -0.61 -12.89
C ALA A 558 14.57 -0.10 -11.92
N THR A 559 13.59 -0.95 -11.60
CA THR A 559 12.72 -0.81 -10.43
C THR A 559 12.53 -2.17 -9.78
N ALA A 560 12.43 -2.18 -8.45
CA ALA A 560 12.11 -3.37 -7.68
C ALA A 560 11.19 -3.00 -6.50
N ILE A 561 10.35 -3.95 -6.12
CA ILE A 561 9.48 -3.84 -4.93
C ILE A 561 9.54 -5.15 -4.14
N ASN A 562 9.44 -5.07 -2.82
CA ASN A 562 9.26 -6.25 -1.96
C ASN A 562 8.48 -5.88 -0.68
N GLN A 563 8.54 -6.76 0.32
CA GLN A 563 7.84 -6.61 1.59
C GLN A 563 8.75 -6.99 2.76
N ASP A 564 8.69 -6.21 3.84
CA ASP A 564 9.48 -6.41 5.06
C ASP A 564 9.21 -7.77 5.73
N GLY A 565 8.02 -8.33 5.53
CA GLY A 565 7.62 -9.58 6.17
C GLY A 565 7.34 -9.40 7.67
N ARG A 566 7.87 -10.30 8.51
CA ARG A 566 7.66 -10.22 9.97
C ARG A 566 8.84 -9.50 10.63
N THR A 567 8.57 -8.33 11.20
CA THR A 567 9.51 -7.54 11.99
C THR A 567 9.02 -7.37 13.43
N ASN A 568 9.69 -6.54 14.25
CA ASN A 568 9.37 -6.31 15.67
C ASN A 568 8.07 -5.50 15.91
N GLY A 569 7.36 -5.13 14.85
CA GLY A 569 6.08 -4.43 14.88
C GLY A 569 5.64 -4.13 13.45
N ILE A 570 4.35 -3.93 13.21
CA ILE A 570 3.82 -3.75 11.84
C ILE A 570 4.47 -2.58 11.10
N THR A 571 4.99 -1.59 11.83
CA THR A 571 5.64 -0.38 11.30
C THR A 571 7.17 -0.40 11.43
N ALA A 572 7.77 -1.47 11.95
CA ALA A 572 9.21 -1.56 12.10
C ALA A 572 9.84 -2.01 10.77
N PRO A 573 10.83 -1.27 10.23
CA PRO A 573 11.45 -1.61 8.95
C PRO A 573 12.34 -2.85 9.04
N SER A 574 12.66 -3.46 7.89
CA SER A 574 13.59 -4.59 7.77
C SER A 574 14.80 -4.22 6.91
N GLY A 575 15.98 -4.08 7.54
CA GLY A 575 17.23 -3.80 6.81
C GLY A 575 17.56 -4.89 5.78
N LEU A 576 17.28 -6.16 6.09
CA LEU A 576 17.45 -7.26 5.14
C LEU A 576 16.55 -7.12 3.92
N ALA A 577 15.27 -6.76 4.11
CA ALA A 577 14.35 -6.58 2.99
C ALA A 577 14.73 -5.36 2.14
N GLN A 578 15.24 -4.30 2.76
CA GLN A 578 15.75 -3.11 2.05
C GLN A 578 16.98 -3.48 1.21
N THR A 579 17.97 -4.19 1.78
CA THR A 579 19.11 -4.71 1.02
C THR A 579 18.67 -5.60 -0.14
N ASP A 580 17.69 -6.47 0.07
CA ASP A 580 17.18 -7.38 -0.98
C ASP A 580 16.49 -6.64 -2.13
N VAL A 581 15.70 -5.59 -1.85
CA VAL A 581 15.05 -4.82 -2.92
C VAL A 581 16.05 -4.01 -3.73
N GLU A 582 17.07 -3.46 -3.08
CA GLU A 582 18.18 -2.74 -3.72
C GLU A 582 18.98 -3.68 -4.63
N LEU A 583 19.42 -4.83 -4.09
CA LEU A 583 20.12 -5.85 -4.87
C LEU A 583 19.27 -6.40 -6.01
N ALA A 584 17.97 -6.56 -5.82
CA ALA A 584 17.07 -7.00 -6.89
C ALA A 584 17.05 -5.99 -8.05
N ALA A 585 17.00 -4.69 -7.77
CA ALA A 585 17.06 -3.66 -8.80
C ALA A 585 18.41 -3.68 -9.54
N TYR A 586 19.53 -3.75 -8.82
CA TYR A 586 20.88 -3.77 -9.40
C TYR A 586 21.12 -5.00 -10.27
N ARG A 587 20.78 -6.19 -9.76
CA ARG A 587 20.93 -7.46 -10.49
C ARG A 587 20.06 -7.52 -11.74
N ARG A 588 18.81 -7.04 -11.65
CA ARG A 588 17.87 -7.06 -12.78
C ARG A 588 18.36 -6.24 -13.98
N ALA A 589 19.03 -5.12 -13.73
CA ALA A 589 19.54 -4.24 -14.77
C ALA A 589 21.05 -4.40 -15.04
N GLY A 590 21.74 -5.33 -14.36
CA GLY A 590 23.18 -5.51 -14.49
C GLY A 590 23.98 -4.26 -14.10
N ILE A 591 23.49 -3.49 -13.13
CA ILE A 591 24.11 -2.24 -12.68
C ILE A 591 25.11 -2.56 -11.57
N ASP A 592 26.34 -2.08 -11.72
CA ASP A 592 27.31 -2.03 -10.64
C ASP A 592 27.04 -0.79 -9.76
N PRO A 593 26.66 -0.95 -8.47
CA PRO A 593 26.44 0.17 -7.55
C PRO A 593 27.65 1.09 -7.36
N ALA A 594 28.87 0.63 -7.66
CA ALA A 594 30.08 1.47 -7.65
C ALA A 594 30.02 2.63 -8.65
N THR A 595 29.09 2.59 -9.61
CA THR A 595 28.83 3.62 -10.61
C THR A 595 27.72 4.59 -10.21
N ILE A 596 27.00 4.34 -9.11
CA ILE A 596 25.96 5.24 -8.60
C ILE A 596 26.65 6.38 -7.84
N GLY A 597 26.42 7.60 -8.31
CA GLY A 597 27.01 8.82 -7.74
C GLY A 597 26.13 9.52 -6.71
N TYR A 598 24.83 9.21 -6.69
CA TYR A 598 23.87 9.82 -5.78
C TYR A 598 22.78 8.85 -5.33
N VAL A 599 22.44 8.85 -4.04
CA VAL A 599 21.27 8.17 -3.51
C VAL A 599 20.31 9.20 -2.93
N GLU A 600 19.11 9.25 -3.51
CA GLU A 600 17.95 9.93 -2.95
C GLU A 600 17.22 8.94 -2.02
N ALA A 601 17.58 9.00 -0.75
CA ALA A 601 17.10 8.09 0.26
C ALA A 601 15.64 8.34 0.65
N HIS A 602 15.00 7.32 1.22
CA HIS A 602 13.76 7.47 1.94
C HIS A 602 13.92 8.48 3.09
N GLY A 603 14.97 8.37 3.90
CA GLY A 603 15.51 9.45 4.74
C GLY A 603 14.45 10.21 5.53
N THR A 604 13.86 9.57 6.53
CA THR A 604 12.72 10.16 7.27
C THR A 604 13.16 11.03 8.44
N GLY A 605 14.44 10.98 8.84
CA GLY A 605 14.89 11.68 10.05
C GLY A 605 14.45 10.96 11.32
N THR A 606 14.28 9.63 11.26
CA THR A 606 13.91 8.82 12.44
C THR A 606 15.15 8.21 13.09
N PRO A 607 15.21 8.10 14.43
CA PRO A 607 16.37 7.56 15.14
C PRO A 607 16.77 6.14 14.70
N LEU A 608 15.79 5.31 14.32
CA LEU A 608 15.99 3.91 13.94
C LEU A 608 15.96 3.68 12.43
N GLY A 609 15.08 4.35 11.69
CA GLY A 609 14.92 4.11 10.25
C GLY A 609 16.12 4.55 9.43
N ASP A 610 16.69 5.71 9.76
CA ASP A 610 17.83 6.27 9.04
C ASP A 610 19.09 5.37 9.12
N PRO A 611 19.50 4.83 10.30
CA PRO A 611 20.57 3.84 10.35
C PRO A 611 20.28 2.55 9.60
N ILE A 612 19.06 2.02 9.70
CA ILE A 612 18.67 0.79 8.99
C ILE A 612 18.78 0.96 7.48
N GLU A 613 18.35 2.10 6.95
CA GLU A 613 18.43 2.40 5.52
C GLU A 613 19.88 2.54 5.04
N VAL A 614 20.72 3.30 5.75
CA VAL A 614 22.12 3.46 5.34
C VAL A 614 22.90 2.15 5.46
N GLU A 615 22.63 1.34 6.48
CA GLU A 615 23.19 -0.01 6.61
C GLU A 615 22.74 -0.91 5.46
N ALA A 616 21.45 -0.90 5.10
CA ALA A 616 20.91 -1.69 4.01
C ALA A 616 21.58 -1.36 2.67
N LEU A 617 21.65 -0.07 2.34
CA LEU A 617 22.36 0.45 1.17
C LEU A 617 23.85 0.08 1.19
N THR A 618 24.49 0.18 2.35
CA THR A 618 25.91 -0.18 2.51
C THR A 618 26.12 -1.67 2.21
N ASN A 619 25.26 -2.55 2.73
CA ASN A 619 25.33 -3.98 2.48
C ASN A 619 25.11 -4.31 0.99
N ALA A 620 24.14 -3.65 0.34
CA ALA A 620 23.90 -3.82 -1.09
C ALA A 620 25.11 -3.40 -1.93
N PHE A 621 25.73 -2.25 -1.64
CA PHE A 621 26.91 -1.76 -2.35
C PHE A 621 28.16 -2.60 -2.07
N ARG A 622 28.36 -3.06 -0.83
CA ARG A 622 29.49 -3.92 -0.42
C ARG A 622 29.53 -5.26 -1.13
N THR A 623 28.42 -5.69 -1.71
CA THR A 623 28.39 -6.88 -2.58
C THR A 623 29.22 -6.68 -3.87
N TYR A 624 29.49 -5.42 -4.26
CA TYR A 624 30.14 -5.06 -5.52
C TYR A 624 31.44 -4.26 -5.35
N THR A 625 31.59 -3.49 -4.28
CA THR A 625 32.73 -2.59 -4.10
C THR A 625 33.10 -2.38 -2.64
N ASP A 626 34.40 -2.22 -2.39
CA ASP A 626 34.94 -1.85 -1.08
C ASP A 626 35.21 -0.34 -0.90
N ARG A 627 34.94 0.46 -1.94
CA ARG A 627 35.15 1.91 -1.90
C ARG A 627 34.24 2.57 -0.86
N THR A 628 34.77 3.56 -0.16
CA THR A 628 34.05 4.35 0.83
C THR A 628 33.95 5.82 0.42
N GLY A 629 32.98 6.55 0.97
CA GLY A 629 32.84 8.00 0.83
C GLY A 629 32.82 8.55 -0.60
N PHE A 630 32.35 7.78 -1.58
CA PHE A 630 32.35 8.19 -3.00
C PHE A 630 30.96 8.55 -3.53
N CYS A 631 29.89 8.05 -2.92
CA CYS A 631 28.51 8.29 -3.33
C CYS A 631 27.86 9.35 -2.44
N ALA A 632 27.30 10.40 -3.02
CA ALA A 632 26.49 11.33 -2.26
C ALA A 632 25.18 10.66 -1.81
N ILE A 633 24.69 11.00 -0.62
CA ILE A 633 23.35 10.61 -0.14
C ILE A 633 22.61 11.84 0.38
N GLY A 634 21.30 11.89 0.17
CA GLY A 634 20.44 12.97 0.67
C GLY A 634 18.96 12.62 0.58
N SER A 635 18.11 13.52 1.07
CA SER A 635 16.65 13.37 0.92
C SER A 635 15.96 14.72 0.73
N ILE A 636 15.04 14.78 -0.24
CA ILE A 636 14.17 15.93 -0.51
C ILE A 636 13.27 16.26 0.67
N LYS A 637 13.01 15.28 1.56
CA LYS A 637 12.16 15.48 2.75
C LYS A 637 12.72 16.54 3.70
N THR A 638 14.03 16.78 3.66
CA THR A 638 14.67 17.85 4.42
C THR A 638 14.23 19.25 3.97
N ASN A 639 13.81 19.41 2.70
CA ASN A 639 13.32 20.65 2.12
C ASN A 639 11.81 20.80 2.27
N ILE A 640 11.03 19.77 1.94
CA ILE A 640 9.57 19.87 1.76
C ILE A 640 8.74 19.05 2.76
N GLY A 641 9.38 18.33 3.67
CA GLY A 641 8.73 17.35 4.54
C GLY A 641 8.42 16.05 3.82
N HIS A 642 7.81 15.12 4.54
CA HIS A 642 7.42 13.82 4.04
C HIS A 642 6.06 13.89 3.34
N THR A 643 6.09 13.90 2.02
CA THR A 643 4.90 13.98 1.15
C THR A 643 4.11 12.67 1.00
N ALA A 644 4.21 11.78 2.00
CA ALA A 644 3.57 10.46 2.07
C ALA A 644 3.47 9.73 0.71
N ALA A 645 2.26 9.58 0.15
CA ALA A 645 2.04 8.84 -1.10
C ALA A 645 2.79 9.43 -2.31
N ALA A 646 3.12 10.73 -2.30
CA ALA A 646 3.87 11.42 -3.35
C ALA A 646 5.40 11.45 -3.13
N ALA A 647 5.92 10.83 -2.06
CA ALA A 647 7.34 10.94 -1.68
C ALA A 647 8.30 10.36 -2.72
N GLY A 648 7.98 9.22 -3.32
CA GLY A 648 8.81 8.57 -4.33
C GLY A 648 8.96 9.39 -5.61
N VAL A 649 7.85 9.91 -6.14
CA VAL A 649 7.88 10.76 -7.34
C VAL A 649 8.58 12.10 -7.10
N ALA A 650 8.44 12.69 -5.90
CA ALA A 650 9.17 13.90 -5.54
C ALA A 650 10.70 13.66 -5.55
N GLY A 651 11.16 12.52 -5.03
CA GLY A 651 12.56 12.10 -5.10
C GLY A 651 13.06 11.90 -6.55
N ILE A 652 12.26 11.23 -7.40
CA ILE A 652 12.59 11.09 -8.83
C ILE A 652 12.71 12.46 -9.50
N VAL A 653 11.77 13.38 -9.29
CA VAL A 653 11.81 14.72 -9.89
C VAL A 653 13.08 15.48 -9.47
N LYS A 654 13.48 15.42 -8.19
CA LYS A 654 14.75 16.00 -7.73
C LYS A 654 15.96 15.39 -8.45
N VAL A 655 15.99 14.07 -8.64
CA VAL A 655 17.07 13.39 -9.38
C VAL A 655 17.10 13.84 -10.85
N LEU A 656 15.95 13.90 -11.53
CA LEU A 656 15.87 14.34 -12.92
C LEU A 656 16.31 15.81 -13.10
N LEU A 657 15.97 16.69 -12.14
CA LEU A 657 16.47 18.06 -12.12
C LEU A 657 17.99 18.10 -11.85
N SER A 658 18.48 17.22 -10.98
CA SER A 658 19.93 17.08 -10.72
C SER A 658 20.70 16.68 -11.98
N PHE A 659 20.16 15.76 -12.80
CA PHE A 659 20.71 15.44 -14.12
C PHE A 659 20.66 16.63 -15.08
N ARG A 660 19.50 17.30 -15.18
CA ARG A 660 19.30 18.47 -16.05
C ARG A 660 20.33 19.56 -15.78
N HIS A 661 20.64 19.82 -14.51
CA HIS A 661 21.56 20.87 -14.10
C HIS A 661 23.00 20.38 -13.87
N GLY A 662 23.25 19.08 -13.96
CA GLY A 662 24.56 18.48 -13.68
C GLY A 662 25.07 18.80 -12.27
N LYS A 663 24.18 18.85 -11.27
CA LYS A 663 24.48 19.28 -9.89
C LYS A 663 23.68 18.47 -8.87
N ILE A 664 24.25 18.23 -7.69
CA ILE A 664 23.57 17.61 -6.55
C ILE A 664 23.20 18.71 -5.54
N PRO A 665 21.91 18.95 -5.24
CA PRO A 665 21.50 19.96 -4.28
C PRO A 665 21.77 19.54 -2.82
N PRO A 666 21.88 20.50 -1.89
CA PRO A 666 22.05 20.23 -0.46
C PRO A 666 20.86 19.46 0.14
N SER A 667 21.19 18.50 1.01
CA SER A 667 20.29 17.88 1.98
C SER A 667 20.40 18.66 3.30
N LEU A 668 19.28 19.18 3.78
CA LEU A 668 19.24 20.11 4.92
C LEU A 668 19.19 19.38 6.27
N ASN A 669 19.26 20.17 7.35
CA ASN A 669 19.09 19.73 8.74
C ASN A 669 20.10 18.65 9.19
N PHE A 670 21.33 18.70 8.66
CA PHE A 670 22.43 17.82 9.02
C PHE A 670 23.62 18.67 9.53
N GLU A 671 23.85 18.61 10.83
CA GLU A 671 24.96 19.26 11.55
C GLU A 671 25.97 18.23 12.06
N ARG A 672 25.50 17.10 12.61
CA ARG A 672 26.34 16.03 13.16
C ARG A 672 25.81 14.66 12.74
N PRO A 673 26.66 13.76 12.24
CA PRO A 673 26.21 12.43 11.84
C PRO A 673 25.58 11.67 13.01
N ASN A 674 24.50 10.95 12.74
CA ASN A 674 23.92 10.01 13.68
C ASN A 674 24.97 8.95 14.08
N PRO A 675 25.29 8.78 15.38
CA PRO A 675 26.35 7.89 15.83
C PRO A 675 26.08 6.40 15.55
N LEU A 676 24.84 6.03 15.20
CA LEU A 676 24.49 4.68 14.77
C LEU A 676 24.82 4.42 13.29
N ILE A 677 25.23 5.44 12.54
CA ILE A 677 25.58 5.34 11.13
C ILE A 677 27.10 5.44 10.97
N ASP A 678 27.72 4.35 10.50
CA ASP A 678 29.16 4.33 10.21
C ASP A 678 29.47 4.91 8.83
N PHE A 679 29.32 6.23 8.68
CA PHE A 679 29.65 6.92 7.43
C PHE A 679 31.12 6.79 7.03
N ALA A 680 32.04 6.66 7.99
CA ALA A 680 33.47 6.57 7.69
C ALA A 680 33.81 5.30 6.89
N ASN A 681 33.10 4.20 7.15
CA ASN A 681 33.30 2.92 6.48
C ASN A 681 32.20 2.59 5.46
N SER A 682 31.24 3.49 5.20
CA SER A 682 30.21 3.30 4.19
C SER A 682 30.61 3.91 2.83
N PRO A 683 29.93 3.55 1.74
CA PRO A 683 30.06 4.22 0.43
C PRO A 683 29.67 5.71 0.45
N PHE A 684 28.97 6.16 1.49
CA PHE A 684 28.14 7.36 1.43
C PHE A 684 28.72 8.56 2.18
N TYR A 685 28.47 9.75 1.66
CA TYR A 685 28.61 11.01 2.40
C TYR A 685 27.34 11.86 2.23
N VAL A 686 26.90 12.53 3.29
CA VAL A 686 25.72 13.41 3.21
C VAL A 686 26.09 14.69 2.45
N ASN A 687 25.37 15.00 1.38
CA ASN A 687 25.64 16.18 0.56
C ASN A 687 24.95 17.41 1.15
N THR A 688 25.68 18.30 1.84
CA THR A 688 25.10 19.47 2.55
C THR A 688 25.23 20.79 1.79
N GLU A 689 25.80 20.79 0.60
CA GLU A 689 26.01 21.98 -0.24
C GLU A 689 25.66 21.69 -1.70
N LEU A 690 25.43 22.73 -2.50
CA LEU A 690 25.23 22.55 -3.94
C LEU A 690 26.56 22.15 -4.59
N ARG A 691 26.64 20.94 -5.13
CA ARG A 691 27.87 20.42 -5.76
C ARG A 691 27.70 20.18 -7.24
N ASP A 692 28.77 20.42 -8.00
CA ASP A 692 28.86 19.96 -9.37
C ASP A 692 28.86 18.43 -9.40
N TRP A 693 28.02 17.87 -10.25
CA TRP A 693 28.00 16.45 -10.54
C TRP A 693 28.70 16.25 -11.87
N ALA A 694 30.02 16.14 -11.87
CA ALA A 694 30.74 15.87 -13.11
C ALA A 694 30.39 14.45 -13.61
N PRO A 695 30.26 14.24 -14.94
CA PRO A 695 30.24 12.89 -15.50
C PRO A 695 31.54 12.18 -15.11
N ASP A 696 31.45 10.98 -14.57
CA ASP A 696 32.63 10.18 -14.23
C ASP A 696 33.19 9.56 -15.53
N PRO A 697 34.53 9.53 -15.74
CA PRO A 697 35.12 8.71 -16.80
C PRO A 697 34.63 7.24 -16.81
N ALA A 698 34.18 6.72 -15.66
CA ALA A 698 33.65 5.37 -15.48
C ALA A 698 32.20 5.17 -15.99
N GLY A 699 31.46 6.23 -16.32
CA GLY A 699 30.10 6.09 -16.86
C GLY A 699 29.18 7.30 -16.68
N PRO A 700 27.95 7.21 -17.19
CA PRO A 700 26.94 8.27 -17.05
C PRO A 700 26.57 8.49 -15.59
N ARG A 701 26.07 9.69 -15.27
CA ARG A 701 25.51 9.99 -13.94
C ARG A 701 24.36 9.02 -13.64
N ARG A 702 24.45 8.32 -12.51
CA ARG A 702 23.42 7.41 -12.02
C ARG A 702 23.01 7.77 -10.61
N ALA A 703 21.71 7.69 -10.35
CA ALA A 703 21.13 7.86 -9.04
C ALA A 703 20.22 6.70 -8.66
N ALA A 704 20.16 6.40 -7.37
CA ALA A 704 19.13 5.52 -6.81
C ALA A 704 18.08 6.35 -6.05
N VAL A 705 16.83 5.88 -6.05
CA VAL A 705 15.72 6.46 -5.27
C VAL A 705 15.05 5.36 -4.46
N SER A 706 14.96 5.53 -3.14
CA SER A 706 14.32 4.59 -2.21
C SER A 706 13.00 5.12 -1.66
N GLY A 707 12.01 4.23 -1.47
CA GLY A 707 10.74 4.54 -0.84
C GLY A 707 10.22 3.36 -0.02
N PHE A 708 10.09 3.55 1.30
CA PHE A 708 9.69 2.50 2.23
C PHE A 708 8.37 2.86 2.91
N GLY A 709 7.32 2.10 2.64
CA GLY A 709 6.03 2.27 3.28
C GLY A 709 6.05 1.76 4.71
N PHE A 710 5.46 2.48 5.66
CA PHE A 710 5.29 2.00 7.04
C PHE A 710 4.44 0.71 7.14
N SER A 711 3.79 0.29 6.05
CA SER A 711 3.12 -1.00 5.90
C SER A 711 4.08 -2.16 5.53
N GLY A 712 5.38 -1.89 5.43
CA GLY A 712 6.42 -2.84 5.05
C GLY A 712 6.71 -2.97 3.56
N THR A 713 5.95 -2.31 2.68
CA THR A 713 6.22 -2.36 1.24
C THR A 713 7.42 -1.48 0.91
N ASN A 714 8.47 -2.07 0.35
CA ASN A 714 9.65 -1.33 -0.10
C ASN A 714 9.64 -1.18 -1.62
N ALA A 715 10.17 -0.06 -2.10
CA ALA A 715 10.39 0.20 -3.51
C ALA A 715 11.76 0.87 -3.70
N HIS A 716 12.46 0.47 -4.75
CA HIS A 716 13.75 1.03 -5.12
C HIS A 716 13.83 1.19 -6.64
N ALA A 717 14.39 2.31 -7.11
CA ALA A 717 14.56 2.62 -8.52
C ALA A 717 15.97 3.13 -8.81
N VAL A 718 16.49 2.79 -9.99
CA VAL A 718 17.77 3.32 -10.49
C VAL A 718 17.53 4.13 -11.75
N LEU A 719 18.02 5.36 -11.75
CA LEU A 719 17.92 6.30 -12.84
C LEU A 719 19.32 6.64 -13.39
N GLU A 720 19.36 6.93 -14.67
CA GLU A 720 20.54 7.38 -15.40
C GLU A 720 20.21 8.67 -16.15
N GLU A 721 21.20 9.54 -16.34
CA GLU A 721 21.02 10.74 -17.16
C GLU A 721 20.67 10.40 -18.62
N PRO A 722 20.04 11.32 -19.36
CA PRO A 722 19.69 11.09 -20.77
C PRO A 722 20.92 10.68 -21.60
N PRO A 723 20.79 9.71 -22.53
CA PRO A 723 21.91 9.32 -23.39
C PRO A 723 22.33 10.49 -24.30
N PRO A 724 23.64 10.68 -24.55
CA PRO A 724 24.11 11.74 -25.43
C PRO A 724 23.62 11.48 -26.86
N ARG A 725 22.96 12.48 -27.45
CA ARG A 725 22.41 12.39 -28.81
C ARG A 725 22.35 13.75 -29.47
N ALA A 726 22.64 13.80 -30.77
CA ALA A 726 22.36 14.97 -31.60
C ALA A 726 20.84 15.12 -31.78
N ARG A 727 20.30 16.29 -31.43
CA ARG A 727 18.88 16.57 -31.63
C ARG A 727 18.58 16.79 -33.11
N ALA A 728 17.44 16.31 -33.57
CA ALA A 728 16.92 16.70 -34.87
C ALA A 728 16.36 18.13 -34.79
N THR A 729 16.91 19.04 -35.59
CA THR A 729 16.48 20.44 -35.66
C THR A 729 15.85 20.73 -37.04
N PRO A 730 14.79 21.55 -37.10
CA PRO A 730 14.20 21.96 -38.36
C PRO A 730 15.15 22.93 -39.10
N PRO A 731 14.98 23.13 -40.43
CA PRO A 731 15.72 24.13 -41.18
C PRO A 731 15.53 25.53 -40.59
N ALA A 732 16.60 26.32 -40.50
CA ALA A 732 16.50 27.69 -40.02
C ALA A 732 15.63 28.53 -40.98
N GLN A 733 14.64 29.24 -40.43
CA GLN A 733 13.79 30.16 -41.17
C GLN A 733 14.12 31.62 -40.79
N PRO A 734 14.16 32.55 -41.76
CA PRO A 734 14.41 33.97 -41.48
C PRO A 734 13.26 34.66 -40.75
N LEU A 735 12.06 34.10 -40.81
CA LEU A 735 10.87 34.56 -40.11
C LEU A 735 10.07 33.33 -39.64
N VAL A 736 9.75 33.28 -38.35
CA VAL A 736 9.08 32.13 -37.73
C VAL A 736 7.73 32.54 -37.15
N ALA A 737 6.68 31.79 -37.45
CA ALA A 737 5.39 31.92 -36.78
C ALA A 737 5.36 31.12 -35.48
N VAL A 738 5.08 31.77 -34.35
CA VAL A 738 4.95 31.14 -33.05
C VAL A 738 3.48 31.25 -32.60
N PRO A 739 2.64 30.24 -32.88
CA PRO A 739 1.27 30.22 -32.40
C PRO A 739 1.22 29.88 -30.91
N VAL A 740 0.51 30.68 -30.13
CA VAL A 740 0.21 30.42 -28.72
C VAL A 740 -1.30 30.46 -28.56
N SER A 741 -1.86 29.48 -27.85
CA SER A 741 -3.29 29.42 -27.60
C SER A 741 -3.62 29.07 -26.16
N ALA A 742 -4.83 29.43 -25.74
CA ALA A 742 -5.40 29.04 -24.47
C ALA A 742 -6.94 28.94 -24.52
N HIS A 743 -7.54 28.46 -23.45
CA HIS A 743 -9.00 28.38 -23.30
C HIS A 743 -9.63 29.74 -22.98
N THR A 744 -8.90 30.60 -22.25
CA THR A 744 -9.36 31.94 -21.85
C THR A 744 -8.30 33.00 -22.16
N THR A 745 -8.70 34.25 -22.26
CA THR A 745 -7.79 35.40 -22.45
C THR A 745 -6.82 35.55 -21.27
N THR A 746 -7.26 35.23 -20.06
CA THR A 746 -6.42 35.27 -18.85
C THR A 746 -5.32 34.21 -18.92
N ALA A 747 -5.68 32.96 -19.22
CA ALA A 747 -4.74 31.88 -19.44
C ALA A 747 -3.75 32.18 -20.58
N LEU A 748 -4.22 32.79 -21.69
CA LEU A 748 -3.33 33.18 -22.79
C LEU A 748 -2.29 34.20 -22.33
N ARG A 749 -2.70 35.26 -21.61
CA ARG A 749 -1.77 36.27 -21.09
C ARG A 749 -0.73 35.66 -20.14
N ALA A 750 -1.17 34.82 -19.21
CA ALA A 750 -0.26 34.14 -18.28
C ALA A 750 0.71 33.19 -19.00
N ARG A 751 0.25 32.47 -20.03
CA ARG A 751 1.09 31.60 -20.86
C ARG A 751 2.14 32.40 -21.63
N LEU A 752 1.76 33.56 -22.16
CA LEU A 752 2.69 34.47 -22.84
C LEU A 752 3.74 35.03 -21.90
N ASP A 753 3.37 35.37 -20.66
CA ASP A 753 4.33 35.87 -19.66
C ASP A 753 5.34 34.79 -19.26
N ARG A 754 4.86 33.55 -19.10
CA ARG A 754 5.74 32.39 -18.88
C ARG A 754 6.68 32.14 -20.07
N LEU A 755 6.18 32.26 -21.30
CA LEU A 755 7.01 32.13 -22.51
C LEU A 755 8.09 33.22 -22.56
N ALA A 756 7.74 34.48 -22.31
CA ALA A 756 8.72 35.57 -22.29
C ALA A 756 9.82 35.36 -21.23
N ALA A 757 9.45 34.90 -20.03
CA ALA A 757 10.40 34.56 -18.99
C ALA A 757 11.29 33.37 -19.38
N TRP A 758 10.71 32.32 -19.95
CA TRP A 758 11.43 31.12 -20.39
C TRP A 758 12.41 31.40 -21.52
N LEU A 759 12.05 32.27 -22.48
CA LEU A 759 12.92 32.69 -23.59
C LEU A 759 14.21 33.36 -23.09
N SER A 760 14.17 34.04 -21.95
CA SER A 760 15.31 34.73 -21.33
C SER A 760 16.13 33.83 -20.38
N GLY A 761 15.83 32.53 -20.36
CA GLY A 761 16.47 31.54 -19.49
C GLY A 761 16.67 30.22 -20.22
N PRO A 762 15.94 29.13 -19.88
CA PRO A 762 16.14 27.83 -20.53
C PRO A 762 15.93 27.83 -22.05
N GLY A 763 15.14 28.78 -22.56
CA GLY A 763 14.86 28.94 -23.99
C GLY A 763 16.06 29.33 -24.85
N GLU A 764 17.11 29.94 -24.26
CA GLU A 764 18.33 30.33 -24.99
C GLU A 764 19.05 29.13 -25.63
N ALA A 765 18.83 27.91 -25.12
CA ALA A 765 19.43 26.67 -25.62
C ALA A 765 18.77 26.11 -26.89
N PHE A 766 17.74 26.77 -27.41
CA PHE A 766 16.97 26.33 -28.58
C PHE A 766 16.92 27.44 -29.62
N SER A 767 16.88 27.08 -30.89
CA SER A 767 16.66 28.04 -31.98
C SER A 767 15.19 28.46 -32.04
N LEU A 768 14.93 29.66 -32.57
CA LEU A 768 13.56 30.12 -32.79
C LEU A 768 12.76 29.17 -33.71
N SER A 769 13.43 28.51 -34.67
CA SER A 769 12.78 27.53 -35.56
C SER A 769 12.37 26.25 -34.80
N GLU A 770 13.16 25.76 -33.84
CA GLU A 770 12.75 24.65 -32.95
C GLU A 770 11.53 25.05 -32.11
N ILE A 771 11.53 26.26 -31.55
CA ILE A 771 10.43 26.79 -30.73
C ILE A 771 9.15 26.90 -31.58
N GLY A 772 9.24 27.53 -32.75
CA GLY A 772 8.12 27.67 -33.69
C GLY A 772 7.56 26.32 -34.11
N TYR A 773 8.43 25.38 -34.53
CA TYR A 773 8.01 24.03 -34.90
C TYR A 773 7.27 23.34 -33.75
N ASN A 774 7.79 23.41 -32.53
CA ASN A 774 7.18 22.74 -31.38
C ASN A 774 5.80 23.31 -31.02
N TYR A 775 5.64 24.63 -31.02
CA TYR A 775 4.33 25.27 -30.82
C TYR A 775 3.34 24.94 -31.93
N GLN A 776 3.82 24.82 -33.17
CA GLN A 776 2.98 24.55 -34.33
C GLN A 776 2.51 23.08 -34.40
N VAL A 777 3.41 22.12 -34.11
CA VAL A 777 3.24 20.68 -34.40
C VAL A 777 2.98 19.82 -33.16
N PHE A 778 3.50 20.21 -31.99
CA PHE A 778 3.46 19.42 -30.75
C PHE A 778 2.62 20.06 -29.64
N ARG A 779 1.87 21.13 -29.93
CA ARG A 779 0.91 21.73 -29.00
C ARG A 779 -0.49 21.71 -29.60
N GLU A 780 -1.48 21.55 -28.72
CA GLU A 780 -2.88 21.65 -29.09
C GLU A 780 -3.29 23.12 -29.22
N HIS A 781 -4.09 23.42 -30.25
CA HIS A 781 -4.53 24.77 -30.58
C HIS A 781 -5.94 25.03 -30.05
N ARG A 782 -6.03 25.89 -29.02
CA ARG A 782 -7.28 26.24 -28.33
C ARG A 782 -7.98 27.47 -28.95
N PRO A 783 -9.23 27.79 -28.56
CA PRO A 783 -10.02 28.85 -29.22
C PRO A 783 -9.45 30.27 -29.08
N VAL A 784 -8.80 30.60 -27.96
CA VAL A 784 -8.19 31.93 -27.78
C VAL A 784 -6.76 31.86 -28.31
N ARG A 785 -6.50 32.48 -29.46
CA ARG A 785 -5.26 32.32 -30.23
C ARG A 785 -4.50 33.64 -30.37
N ALA A 786 -3.18 33.55 -30.30
CA ALA A 786 -2.24 34.57 -30.73
C ALA A 786 -1.18 33.93 -31.62
N VAL A 787 -0.59 34.70 -32.53
CA VAL A 787 0.53 34.26 -33.35
C VAL A 787 1.51 35.41 -33.47
N PHE A 788 2.79 35.11 -33.24
CA PHE A 788 3.89 36.07 -33.33
C PHE A 788 4.75 35.71 -34.52
N LEU A 789 5.07 36.69 -35.36
CA LEU A 789 5.97 36.50 -36.48
C LEU A 789 7.31 37.11 -36.07
N ALA A 790 8.25 36.27 -35.67
CA ALA A 790 9.49 36.73 -35.05
C ALA A 790 10.71 36.42 -35.93
N LEU A 791 11.66 37.35 -35.92
CA LEU A 791 12.96 37.22 -36.58
C LEU A 791 13.96 36.46 -35.70
N ASP A 792 13.91 36.70 -34.39
CA ASP A 792 14.77 36.08 -33.38
C ASP A 792 14.10 36.02 -32.00
N HIS A 793 14.84 35.54 -30.99
CA HIS A 793 14.35 35.44 -29.60
C HIS A 793 14.01 36.80 -28.99
N ALA A 794 14.81 37.84 -29.26
CA ALA A 794 14.64 39.15 -28.67
C ALA A 794 13.39 39.85 -29.24
N ASP A 795 13.18 39.73 -30.55
CA ASP A 795 11.99 40.19 -31.26
C ASP A 795 10.73 39.48 -30.75
N LEU A 796 10.75 38.14 -30.65
CA LEU A 796 9.62 37.38 -30.07
C LEU A 796 9.29 37.86 -28.64
N ALA A 797 10.30 37.95 -27.78
CA ALA A 797 10.10 38.38 -26.40
C ALA A 797 9.57 39.82 -26.31
N GLN A 798 10.01 40.71 -27.20
CA GLN A 798 9.53 42.10 -27.26
C GLN A 798 8.08 42.16 -27.71
N GLN A 799 7.70 41.47 -28.79
CA GLN A 799 6.31 41.43 -29.27
C GLN A 799 5.36 40.85 -28.22
N ILE A 800 5.81 39.83 -27.47
CA ILE A 800 5.04 39.25 -26.37
C ILE A 800 4.84 40.27 -25.24
N ARG A 801 5.87 41.03 -24.85
CA ARG A 801 5.78 42.08 -23.81
C ARG A 801 4.86 43.22 -24.22
N ASP A 802 4.98 43.68 -25.47
CA ASP A 802 4.20 44.80 -26.01
C ASP A 802 2.75 44.41 -26.30
N ARG A 803 2.42 43.11 -26.23
CA ARG A 803 1.11 42.54 -26.62
C ARG A 803 0.70 42.94 -28.04
N ALA A 804 1.68 43.21 -28.88
CA ALA A 804 1.52 43.72 -30.23
C ALA A 804 2.14 42.71 -31.20
N PRO A 805 1.44 41.61 -31.54
CA PRO A 805 1.90 40.74 -32.61
C PRO A 805 2.02 41.58 -33.88
N LEU A 806 3.10 41.40 -34.63
CA LEU A 806 3.19 42.01 -35.97
C LEU A 806 1.94 41.63 -36.77
N GLY A 807 1.28 42.63 -37.37
CA GLY A 807 0.24 42.36 -38.36
C GLY A 807 0.81 41.45 -39.45
N PRO A 808 0.06 40.45 -39.94
CA PRO A 808 0.59 39.46 -40.87
C PRO A 808 1.17 40.18 -42.10
N PRO A 809 2.48 40.03 -42.40
CA PRO A 809 3.07 40.61 -43.59
C PRO A 809 2.45 39.94 -44.83
N ALA A 810 2.47 40.64 -45.96
CA ALA A 810 2.03 40.04 -47.22
C ALA A 810 2.87 38.77 -47.54
N GLY A 811 2.21 37.67 -47.87
CA GLY A 811 2.85 36.41 -48.25
C GLY A 811 2.28 35.20 -47.50
N THR A 812 2.73 34.00 -47.90
CA THR A 812 2.13 32.72 -47.50
C THR A 812 2.10 32.50 -45.98
N LEU A 813 3.15 32.89 -45.23
CA LEU A 813 3.17 32.72 -43.77
C LEU A 813 2.17 33.67 -43.06
N GLY A 814 1.97 34.88 -43.60
CA GLY A 814 0.97 35.83 -43.12
C GLY A 814 -0.46 35.35 -43.38
N ASP A 815 -0.71 34.72 -44.53
CA ASP A 815 -2.01 34.11 -44.84
C ASP A 815 -2.32 32.94 -43.88
N LEU A 816 -1.33 32.09 -43.59
CA LEU A 816 -1.46 31.01 -42.60
C LEU A 816 -1.74 31.55 -41.19
N ALA A 817 -1.02 32.59 -40.76
CA ALA A 817 -1.25 33.26 -39.48
C ALA A 817 -2.66 33.86 -39.38
N THR A 818 -3.14 34.49 -40.46
CA THR A 818 -4.50 35.06 -40.53
C THR A 818 -5.57 33.99 -40.40
N ARG A 819 -5.42 32.87 -41.13
CA ARG A 819 -6.33 31.72 -41.03
C ARG A 819 -6.33 31.10 -39.64
N TYR A 820 -5.15 30.92 -39.05
CA TYR A 820 -5.02 30.40 -37.69
C TYR A 820 -5.76 31.28 -36.67
N LEU A 821 -5.63 32.61 -36.77
CA LEU A 821 -6.34 33.57 -35.92
C LEU A 821 -7.85 33.57 -36.16
N ALA A 822 -8.31 33.26 -37.39
CA ALA A 822 -9.72 33.11 -37.71
C ALA A 822 -10.35 31.81 -37.15
N GLY A 823 -9.53 30.92 -36.60
CA GLY A 823 -9.98 29.65 -36.00
C GLY A 823 -9.78 28.42 -36.88
N ASP A 824 -9.24 28.58 -38.09
CA ASP A 824 -8.96 27.45 -38.99
C ASP A 824 -7.96 26.47 -38.38
N ASP A 825 -8.11 25.18 -38.70
CA ASP A 825 -7.07 24.18 -38.48
C ASP A 825 -6.01 24.28 -39.59
N VAL A 826 -4.84 24.78 -39.21
CA VAL A 826 -3.71 24.97 -40.11
C VAL A 826 -2.77 23.77 -40.03
N ASP A 827 -2.49 23.14 -41.17
CA ASP A 827 -1.48 22.09 -41.27
C ASP A 827 -0.06 22.69 -41.30
N TRP A 828 0.46 22.97 -40.10
CA TRP A 828 1.81 23.48 -39.94
C TRP A 828 2.89 22.48 -40.36
N ARG A 829 2.62 21.18 -40.46
CA ARG A 829 3.64 20.22 -40.92
C ARG A 829 3.98 20.42 -42.40
N ALA A 830 2.99 20.82 -43.21
CA ALA A 830 3.19 21.15 -44.61
C ALA A 830 4.16 22.34 -44.79
N TRP A 831 4.14 23.32 -43.87
CA TRP A 831 5.07 24.47 -43.89
C TRP A 831 6.53 24.03 -43.78
N TRP A 832 6.81 23.00 -42.99
CA TRP A 832 8.17 22.48 -42.79
C TRP A 832 8.59 21.43 -43.83
N ALA A 833 7.80 21.21 -44.89
CA ALA A 833 8.09 20.26 -45.96
C ALA A 833 8.50 18.85 -45.48
N GLY A 834 7.93 18.39 -44.36
CA GLY A 834 8.24 17.08 -43.77
C GLY A 834 9.52 17.01 -42.94
N ALA A 835 10.15 18.15 -42.60
CA ALA A 835 11.27 18.16 -41.66
C ALA A 835 10.87 17.60 -40.29
N SER A 836 11.79 16.89 -39.65
CA SER A 836 11.67 16.40 -38.28
C SER A 836 12.30 17.38 -37.30
N CYS A 837 11.67 17.57 -36.15
CA CYS A 837 12.22 18.27 -35.00
C CYS A 837 12.00 17.38 -33.78
N ASP A 838 13.03 17.24 -32.95
CA ASP A 838 12.85 16.64 -31.63
C ASP A 838 11.98 17.56 -30.77
N ARG A 839 11.24 16.96 -29.84
CA ARG A 839 10.44 17.70 -28.87
C ARG A 839 11.37 18.41 -27.90
N ILE A 840 11.01 19.64 -27.54
CA ILE A 840 11.75 20.44 -26.56
C ILE A 840 10.83 20.81 -25.39
N PRO A 841 11.39 20.99 -24.17
CA PRO A 841 10.61 21.49 -23.05
C PRO A 841 10.14 22.91 -23.36
N LEU A 842 8.83 23.17 -23.23
CA LEU A 842 8.25 24.51 -23.33
C LEU A 842 7.35 24.77 -22.11
N PRO A 843 7.12 26.04 -21.74
CA PRO A 843 6.23 26.36 -20.64
C PRO A 843 4.84 25.73 -20.80
N GLY A 844 4.44 24.99 -19.77
CA GLY A 844 3.13 24.34 -19.69
C GLY A 844 1.97 25.31 -19.50
N TYR A 845 0.76 24.80 -19.67
CA TYR A 845 -0.48 25.53 -19.60
C TYR A 845 -0.67 26.30 -18.27
N ALA A 846 -1.21 27.52 -18.39
CA ALA A 846 -1.52 28.39 -17.27
C ALA A 846 -3.02 28.32 -16.97
N PHE A 847 -3.40 27.37 -16.11
CA PHE A 847 -4.79 27.17 -15.66
C PHE A 847 -5.35 28.40 -14.93
N ASP A 848 -6.62 28.72 -15.17
CA ASP A 848 -7.33 29.72 -14.39
C ASP A 848 -7.54 29.23 -12.94
N ARG A 849 -7.44 30.14 -11.96
CA ARG A 849 -7.41 29.79 -10.53
C ARG A 849 -8.74 30.10 -9.84
N HIS A 850 -9.80 29.40 -10.22
CA HIS A 850 -11.13 29.55 -9.62
C HIS A 850 -11.24 28.73 -8.33
N ARG A 851 -11.86 29.30 -7.29
CA ARG A 851 -12.09 28.61 -6.01
C ARG A 851 -13.25 27.62 -6.13
N TYR A 852 -13.01 26.40 -5.69
CA TYR A 852 -14.02 25.37 -5.48
C TYR A 852 -13.80 24.69 -4.13
N TRP A 853 -14.82 24.80 -3.28
CA TRP A 853 -14.86 24.22 -1.94
C TRP A 853 -16.31 23.82 -1.63
N PHE A 854 -16.52 22.79 -0.80
CA PHE A 854 -17.85 22.23 -0.55
C PHE A 854 -18.79 23.17 0.23
N ALA A 855 -18.23 24.22 0.85
CA ALA A 855 -18.95 25.26 1.57
C ALA A 855 -18.22 26.60 1.44
N GLU A 856 -18.96 27.71 1.41
CA GLU A 856 -18.36 29.05 1.35
C GLU A 856 -17.65 29.43 2.67
N ASP A 857 -18.26 29.09 3.81
CA ASP A 857 -17.75 29.38 5.16
C ASP A 857 -17.53 28.08 5.96
N ASP A 858 -16.49 27.34 5.60
CA ASP A 858 -16.10 26.11 6.27
C ASP A 858 -15.28 26.38 7.53
N GLN A 859 -15.94 26.29 8.68
CA GLN A 859 -15.37 26.53 10.01
C GLN A 859 -15.15 25.24 10.83
N VAL A 860 -15.23 24.05 10.20
CA VAL A 860 -15.27 22.76 10.92
C VAL A 860 -14.07 22.52 11.84
N TYR A 861 -12.91 23.06 11.47
CA TYR A 861 -11.66 22.95 12.22
C TYR A 861 -11.10 24.31 12.68
N ALA A 862 -11.92 25.36 12.67
CA ALA A 862 -11.53 26.68 13.18
C ALA A 862 -11.57 26.74 14.72
N ASP A 863 -11.10 27.86 15.28
CA ASP A 863 -11.24 28.18 16.71
C ASP A 863 -12.65 28.64 17.06
N GLY A 864 -13.11 28.33 18.27
CA GLY A 864 -14.41 28.79 18.77
C GLY A 864 -15.62 28.12 18.13
N THR A 865 -15.44 27.35 17.06
CA THR A 865 -16.33 26.26 16.71
C THR A 865 -16.02 25.11 17.64
N GLU A 866 -16.75 25.02 18.76
CA GLU A 866 -16.92 23.69 19.35
C GLU A 866 -17.31 22.77 18.18
N PRO A 867 -16.74 21.54 18.08
CA PRO A 867 -17.33 20.59 17.15
C PRO A 867 -18.84 20.65 17.37
N ALA A 868 -19.63 20.47 16.33
CA ALA A 868 -20.91 19.84 16.56
C ALA A 868 -20.61 18.42 17.10
N ASP A 869 -20.08 18.33 18.33
CA ASP A 869 -20.63 17.49 19.35
C ASP A 869 -22.13 17.72 19.22
N THR A 870 -22.75 16.86 18.41
CA THR A 870 -24.03 16.33 18.85
C THR A 870 -23.74 15.96 20.31
N PRO A 871 -24.33 16.63 21.32
CA PRO A 871 -23.93 16.42 22.70
C PRO A 871 -24.24 14.96 23.01
N THR A 872 -23.25 14.09 22.86
CA THR A 872 -23.38 12.65 23.01
C THR A 872 -22.91 12.24 24.39
N THR A 873 -22.43 13.17 25.21
CA THR A 873 -22.13 12.91 26.62
C THR A 873 -22.60 14.07 27.52
N PRO A 874 -23.32 13.81 28.62
CA PRO A 874 -23.74 14.82 29.57
C PRO A 874 -22.54 15.55 30.17
N ARG A 875 -22.59 16.88 30.14
CA ARG A 875 -21.67 17.71 30.94
C ARG A 875 -22.14 17.69 32.40
N PHE A 876 -21.33 17.09 33.28
CA PHE A 876 -21.56 17.11 34.72
C PHE A 876 -20.95 18.39 35.33
N GLN A 877 -21.77 19.16 36.03
CA GLN A 877 -21.37 20.41 36.69
C GLN A 877 -21.55 20.29 38.20
N PRO A 878 -20.57 20.70 39.03
CA PRO A 878 -20.73 20.78 40.48
C PRO A 878 -21.91 21.67 40.88
N VAL A 879 -22.74 21.19 41.79
CA VAL A 879 -23.83 21.97 42.37
C VAL A 879 -23.30 22.67 43.62
N ALA A 880 -23.31 24.00 43.64
CA ALA A 880 -22.91 24.77 44.80
C ALA A 880 -23.95 24.63 45.93
N GLY A 881 -23.60 23.92 47.01
CA GLY A 881 -24.45 23.78 48.18
C GLY A 881 -23.66 23.46 49.44
N LYS A 882 -23.79 24.29 50.48
CA LYS A 882 -23.28 23.99 51.83
C LYS A 882 -24.20 22.95 52.49
N SER A 883 -23.65 21.77 52.80
CA SER A 883 -24.34 20.78 53.65
C SER A 883 -24.51 21.34 55.06
N ALA A 884 -25.73 21.36 55.58
CA ALA A 884 -26.07 21.90 56.90
C ALA A 884 -25.51 21.08 58.08
N ASN A 885 -24.89 19.92 57.84
CA ASN A 885 -24.50 18.97 58.90
C ASN A 885 -23.02 18.53 58.88
N GLY A 886 -22.11 19.28 58.24
CA GLY A 886 -20.65 19.05 58.41
C GLY A 886 -20.08 17.73 57.87
N THR A 887 -20.90 16.81 57.35
CA THR A 887 -20.48 15.66 56.56
C THR A 887 -20.74 15.97 55.07
N GLY A 888 -19.67 16.04 54.28
CA GLY A 888 -19.66 16.55 52.92
C GLY A 888 -20.40 15.65 51.93
N THR A 889 -21.61 16.05 51.54
CA THR A 889 -22.28 15.52 50.35
C THR A 889 -21.87 16.40 49.18
N THR A 890 -21.11 15.87 48.23
CA THR A 890 -20.81 16.57 46.97
C THR A 890 -21.82 16.12 45.92
N SER A 891 -22.42 17.07 45.21
CA SER A 891 -23.41 16.74 44.19
C SER A 891 -23.03 17.38 42.87
N VAL A 892 -23.24 16.66 41.78
CA VAL A 892 -23.06 17.18 40.41
C VAL A 892 -24.33 16.97 39.62
N ARG A 893 -24.62 17.86 38.68
CA ARG A 893 -25.80 17.79 37.82
C ARG A 893 -25.40 17.67 36.37
N ALA A 894 -26.18 16.92 35.60
CA ALA A 894 -26.19 16.96 34.15
C ALA A 894 -27.63 17.00 33.64
N THR A 895 -27.83 17.58 32.45
CA THR A 895 -29.11 17.56 31.76
C THR A 895 -29.05 16.56 30.63
N LEU A 896 -30.01 15.63 30.59
CA LEU A 896 -30.18 14.67 29.50
C LEU A 896 -31.30 15.15 28.60
N THR A 897 -31.00 15.40 27.33
CA THR A 897 -31.93 15.95 26.34
C THR A 897 -32.80 14.89 25.67
N GLY A 898 -32.36 13.62 25.71
CA GLY A 898 -32.97 12.50 25.01
C GLY A 898 -32.49 12.36 23.56
N GLN A 899 -31.61 13.24 23.08
CA GLN A 899 -31.01 13.20 21.74
C GLN A 899 -29.64 12.53 21.70
N GLU A 900 -29.07 12.23 22.87
CA GLU A 900 -27.84 11.46 23.02
C GLU A 900 -28.02 10.09 22.37
N PHE A 901 -27.02 9.56 21.65
CA PHE A 901 -27.18 8.32 20.86
C PHE A 901 -27.69 7.15 21.72
N TYR A 902 -27.21 7.01 22.96
CA TYR A 902 -27.62 5.95 23.87
C TYR A 902 -29.03 6.15 24.49
N LEU A 903 -29.69 7.29 24.29
CA LEU A 903 -31.08 7.53 24.65
C LEU A 903 -31.99 7.54 23.41
N ARG A 904 -31.50 8.10 22.29
CA ARG A 904 -32.17 8.09 20.99
C ARG A 904 -32.32 6.67 20.45
N ASP A 905 -31.28 5.85 20.56
CA ASP A 905 -31.20 4.53 19.94
C ASP A 905 -31.62 3.40 20.91
N HIS A 906 -31.69 3.67 22.21
CA HIS A 906 -32.14 2.71 23.22
C HIS A 906 -33.59 2.96 23.66
N VAL A 907 -34.52 2.40 22.87
CA VAL A 907 -35.97 2.54 23.07
C VAL A 907 -36.56 1.21 23.57
N VAL A 908 -37.21 1.24 24.74
CA VAL A 908 -37.86 0.08 25.36
C VAL A 908 -39.33 0.43 25.61
N ASN A 909 -40.27 -0.37 25.11
CA ASN A 909 -41.71 -0.08 25.18
C ASN A 909 -42.07 1.35 24.72
N GLU A 910 -41.48 1.77 23.59
CA GLU A 910 -41.64 3.11 23.01
C GLU A 910 -41.12 4.27 23.88
N GLN A 911 -40.48 3.99 25.01
CA GLN A 911 -39.85 4.99 25.87
C GLN A 911 -38.33 5.00 25.65
N ARG A 912 -37.72 6.19 25.62
CA ARG A 912 -36.26 6.37 25.61
C ARG A 912 -35.71 6.17 27.01
N VAL A 913 -35.04 5.05 27.24
CA VAL A 913 -34.57 4.64 28.58
C VAL A 913 -33.05 4.69 28.63
N LEU A 914 -32.47 5.28 29.68
CA LEU A 914 -31.02 5.26 29.87
C LEU A 914 -30.53 3.81 30.04
N PRO A 915 -29.59 3.31 29.20
CA PRO A 915 -29.09 1.94 29.33
C PRO A 915 -28.43 1.72 30.70
N GLY A 916 -28.67 0.57 31.32
CA GLY A 916 -28.10 0.22 32.62
C GLY A 916 -26.56 0.31 32.66
N VAL A 917 -25.92 0.00 31.52
CA VAL A 917 -24.46 0.06 31.33
C VAL A 917 -23.89 1.49 31.30
N ALA A 918 -24.72 2.53 31.16
CA ALA A 918 -24.26 3.92 31.17
C ALA A 918 -23.98 4.45 32.60
N TYR A 919 -24.67 3.89 33.62
CA TYR A 919 -24.58 4.36 35.00
C TYR A 919 -23.18 4.27 35.62
N PRO A 920 -22.39 3.17 35.44
CA PRO A 920 -21.02 3.13 35.93
C PRO A 920 -20.12 4.25 35.39
N GLU A 921 -20.18 4.51 34.08
CA GLU A 921 -19.36 5.56 33.46
C GLU A 921 -19.83 6.96 33.85
N PHE A 922 -21.14 7.17 34.01
CA PHE A 922 -21.67 8.43 34.52
C PHE A 922 -21.23 8.68 35.97
N ALA A 923 -21.18 7.64 36.81
CA ALA A 923 -20.76 7.77 38.21
C ALA A 923 -19.29 8.18 38.29
N ARG A 924 -18.45 7.56 37.47
CA ARG A 924 -17.02 7.88 37.37
C ARG A 924 -16.79 9.31 36.88
N ARG A 925 -17.48 9.74 35.82
CA ARG A 925 -17.38 11.11 35.28
C ARG A 925 -17.91 12.16 36.26
N ALA A 926 -19.01 11.86 36.93
CA ALA A 926 -19.57 12.70 37.97
C ALA A 926 -18.60 12.88 39.15
N ALA A 927 -17.92 11.81 39.57
CA ALA A 927 -16.90 11.87 40.62
C ALA A 927 -15.69 12.70 40.20
N THR A 928 -15.19 12.50 38.97
CA THR A 928 -14.11 13.33 38.41
C THR A 928 -14.49 14.81 38.35
N ALA A 929 -15.70 15.12 37.88
CA ALA A 929 -16.20 16.50 37.82
C ALA A 929 -16.34 17.14 39.21
N ALA A 930 -16.60 16.32 40.24
CA ALA A 930 -16.64 16.71 41.64
C ALA A 930 -15.26 16.82 42.31
N GLY A 931 -14.17 16.45 41.62
CA GLY A 931 -12.82 16.36 42.20
C GLY A 931 -12.66 15.20 43.19
N LEU A 932 -13.46 14.14 43.05
CA LEU A 932 -13.48 12.96 43.93
C LEU A 932 -12.77 11.75 43.29
N PRO A 933 -12.26 10.78 44.08
CA PRO A 933 -11.65 9.56 43.55
C PRO A 933 -12.63 8.73 42.72
N ALA A 934 -12.21 8.33 41.52
CA ALA A 934 -13.07 7.65 40.54
C ALA A 934 -12.52 6.26 40.17
N GLY A 935 -12.59 5.31 41.13
CA GLY A 935 -12.14 3.93 40.94
C GLY A 935 -13.23 2.97 40.43
N PRO A 936 -13.06 1.64 40.58
CA PRO A 936 -14.02 0.64 40.11
C PRO A 936 -15.40 0.78 40.78
N VAL A 937 -16.46 0.58 40.01
CA VAL A 937 -17.84 0.56 40.53
C VAL A 937 -18.17 -0.81 41.12
N HIS A 938 -18.68 -0.83 42.35
CA HIS A 938 -19.15 -1.99 43.10
C HIS A 938 -20.62 -1.81 43.52
N ASP A 939 -21.32 -2.93 43.73
CA ASP A 939 -22.69 -3.01 44.26
C ASP A 939 -23.70 -2.08 43.57
N LEU A 940 -23.61 -1.95 42.24
CA LEU A 940 -24.54 -1.16 41.46
C LEU A 940 -25.94 -1.78 41.46
N GLN A 941 -26.91 -1.01 41.94
CA GLN A 941 -28.33 -1.35 41.97
C GLN A 941 -29.10 -0.39 41.06
N TRP A 942 -29.82 -0.93 40.09
CA TRP A 942 -30.81 -0.19 39.29
C TRP A 942 -32.17 -0.31 39.98
N LEU A 943 -32.66 0.81 40.51
CA LEU A 943 -33.89 0.86 41.29
C LEU A 943 -35.09 1.18 40.42
N ARG A 944 -34.93 2.12 39.47
CA ARG A 944 -35.98 2.57 38.55
C ARG A 944 -35.38 3.02 37.22
N PRO A 945 -36.03 2.73 36.08
CA PRO A 945 -35.58 3.24 34.78
C PRO A 945 -35.58 4.77 34.78
N LEU A 946 -34.57 5.38 34.15
CA LEU A 946 -34.54 6.81 33.87
C LEU A 946 -35.01 7.00 32.42
N GLU A 947 -36.16 7.64 32.28
CA GLU A 947 -36.82 7.84 30.99
C GLU A 947 -36.72 9.30 30.55
N VAL A 948 -36.43 9.56 29.28
CA VAL A 948 -36.28 10.92 28.72
C VAL A 948 -37.17 11.08 27.49
N ASN A 949 -38.48 11.24 27.74
CA ASN A 949 -39.51 11.25 26.71
C ASN A 949 -40.03 12.66 26.43
N GLY A 950 -39.49 13.30 25.39
CA GLY A 950 -40.00 14.56 24.84
C GLY A 950 -39.62 15.84 25.61
N SER A 951 -39.01 15.75 26.79
CA SER A 951 -38.46 16.90 27.51
C SER A 951 -37.15 16.53 28.20
N PRO A 952 -36.16 17.44 28.26
CA PRO A 952 -34.91 17.17 28.97
C PRO A 952 -35.14 16.87 30.46
N VAL A 953 -34.32 15.96 31.00
CA VAL A 953 -34.35 15.54 32.40
C VAL A 953 -33.06 15.97 33.09
N ASP A 954 -33.18 16.68 34.20
CA ASP A 954 -32.04 16.99 35.07
C ASP A 954 -31.72 15.80 35.97
N LEU A 955 -30.54 15.23 35.75
CA LEU A 955 -29.95 14.15 36.52
C LEU A 955 -28.95 14.73 37.52
N THR A 956 -29.16 14.48 38.80
CA THR A 956 -28.22 14.84 39.87
C THR A 956 -27.58 13.59 40.44
N VAL A 957 -26.25 13.59 40.56
CA VAL A 957 -25.48 12.52 41.20
C VAL A 957 -25.01 13.03 42.55
N HIS A 958 -25.39 12.33 43.62
CA HIS A 958 -24.97 12.64 44.98
C HIS A 958 -23.88 11.67 45.40
N PHE A 959 -22.81 12.21 45.97
CA PHE A 959 -21.72 11.43 46.55
C PHE A 959 -21.71 11.54 48.06
N ARG A 960 -21.46 10.41 48.72
CA ARG A 960 -21.28 10.32 50.17
C ARG A 960 -20.11 9.40 50.48
N GLN A 961 -19.24 9.83 51.38
CA GLN A 961 -18.17 8.96 51.88
C GLN A 961 -18.78 7.83 52.72
N GLU A 962 -18.45 6.58 52.38
CA GLU A 962 -18.91 5.38 53.08
C GLU A 962 -17.72 4.49 53.46
N GLU A 963 -17.96 3.48 54.31
CA GLU A 963 -16.93 2.53 54.73
C GLU A 963 -16.58 1.62 53.52
N GLY A 964 -15.34 1.71 53.03
CA GLY A 964 -14.86 0.92 51.89
C GLY A 964 -14.87 1.64 50.53
N GLY A 965 -15.44 2.85 50.41
CA GLY A 965 -15.44 3.60 49.15
C GLY A 965 -16.29 4.87 49.17
N LEU A 966 -16.56 5.40 47.98
CA LEU A 966 -17.40 6.58 47.76
C LEU A 966 -18.76 6.13 47.21
N GLY A 967 -19.80 6.18 48.04
CA GLY A 967 -21.17 5.89 47.64
C GLY A 967 -21.71 6.95 46.67
N PHE A 968 -22.48 6.52 45.67
CA PHE A 968 -23.16 7.41 44.72
C PHE A 968 -24.64 7.06 44.54
N GLU A 969 -25.47 8.08 44.33
CA GLU A 969 -26.89 7.95 43.97
C GLU A 969 -27.27 8.85 42.80
N PHE A 970 -27.93 8.28 41.80
CA PHE A 970 -28.51 8.99 40.66
C PHE A 970 -29.96 9.39 40.94
N ARG A 971 -30.25 10.68 40.87
CA ARG A 971 -31.58 11.25 41.15
C ARG A 971 -32.08 12.12 40.01
N SER A 972 -33.38 12.08 39.75
CA SER A 972 -34.05 13.08 38.90
C SER A 972 -35.16 13.79 39.67
N ALA A 973 -35.45 15.03 39.28
CA ALA A 973 -36.58 15.77 39.83
C ALA A 973 -37.83 15.50 39.00
N SER A 974 -38.86 14.89 39.60
CA SER A 974 -40.22 14.88 39.05
C SER A 974 -41.05 16.00 39.70
N ARG A 975 -42.14 16.44 39.06
CA ARG A 975 -43.04 17.51 39.58
C ARG A 975 -43.63 17.23 40.97
N ALA A 976 -43.46 16.03 41.55
CA ALA A 976 -44.01 15.63 42.84
C ALA A 976 -43.00 15.10 43.88
N ALA A 977 -41.80 14.66 43.49
CA ALA A 977 -40.73 14.17 44.39
C ALA A 977 -39.39 13.93 43.65
N GLU A 978 -38.27 13.93 44.38
CA GLU A 978 -37.01 13.36 43.89
C GLU A 978 -37.11 11.83 43.75
N VAL A 979 -36.68 11.31 42.61
CA VAL A 979 -36.70 9.87 42.30
C VAL A 979 -35.27 9.35 42.19
N VAL A 980 -34.95 8.31 42.96
CA VAL A 980 -33.66 7.61 42.87
C VAL A 980 -33.75 6.52 41.79
N HIS A 981 -32.84 6.56 40.82
CA HIS A 981 -32.81 5.63 39.69
C HIS A 981 -31.79 4.52 39.86
N ALA A 982 -30.61 4.84 40.37
CA ALA A 982 -29.56 3.87 40.63
C ALA A 982 -28.65 4.32 41.77
N ARG A 983 -27.99 3.37 42.42
CA ARG A 983 -26.98 3.64 43.45
C ARG A 983 -25.88 2.58 43.42
N GLY A 984 -24.70 2.92 43.90
CA GLY A 984 -23.57 1.99 44.01
C GLY A 984 -22.40 2.65 44.72
N MET A 985 -21.23 2.03 44.65
CA MET A 985 -20.03 2.51 45.33
C MET A 985 -18.83 2.56 44.37
N LEU A 986 -18.05 3.62 44.42
CA LEU A 986 -16.75 3.73 43.77
C LEU A 986 -15.66 3.33 44.78
N LEU A 987 -14.92 2.27 44.47
CA LEU A 987 -13.79 1.85 45.30
C LEU A 987 -12.58 2.80 45.14
N PRO A 988 -11.66 2.83 46.11
CA PRO A 988 -10.39 3.53 45.95
C PRO A 988 -9.64 3.03 44.69
N PRO A 989 -8.96 3.92 43.94
CA PRO A 989 -8.11 3.49 42.84
C PRO A 989 -7.05 2.52 43.37
N ARG A 990 -6.93 1.33 42.77
CA ARG A 990 -5.82 0.42 43.08
C ARG A 990 -4.52 1.07 42.62
N VAL A 991 -3.67 1.47 43.57
CA VAL A 991 -2.25 1.70 43.27
C VAL A 991 -1.68 0.33 42.87
N PRO A 992 -1.13 0.17 41.65
CA PRO A 992 -0.44 -1.06 41.32
C PRO A 992 0.73 -1.20 42.28
N ALA A 993 0.77 -2.30 43.04
CA ALA A 993 1.99 -2.67 43.73
C ALA A 993 3.12 -2.76 42.68
N PRO A 994 4.34 -2.28 42.97
CA PRO A 994 5.47 -2.50 42.07
C PRO A 994 5.57 -4.00 41.81
N ARG A 995 5.48 -4.38 40.53
CA ARG A 995 5.77 -5.75 40.13
C ARG A 995 7.26 -5.95 40.35
N ASP A 996 7.61 -6.62 41.43
CA ASP A 996 8.93 -7.21 41.58
C ASP A 996 9.15 -8.13 40.38
N ARG A 997 10.12 -7.74 39.55
CA ARG A 997 10.70 -8.63 38.56
C ARG A 997 11.51 -9.67 39.33
N TRP A 998 11.26 -10.94 39.02
CA TRP A 998 12.01 -12.15 39.39
C TRP A 998 11.69 -12.79 40.75
N THR A 999 10.81 -13.79 40.70
CA THR A 999 11.02 -15.11 41.33
C THR A 999 10.55 -16.19 40.39
#